data_AF-A0A2P4NPQ1-F1
#
_entry.id   AF-A0A2P4NPQ1-F1
#
_cell.length_a   1.000
_cell.length_b   1.000
_cell.length_c   1.000
_cell.angle_alpha   90.00
_cell.angle_beta   90.00
_cell.angle_gamma   90.00
#
_symmetry.space_group_name_H-M   'P 1'
#
loop_
_entity.id
_entity.type
_entity.pdbx_description
1 polymer ?
#
loop_
_entity_poly.entity_id
_entity_poly.type
_entity_poly.pdbx_seq_one_letter_code
_entity_poly.pdbx_strand_id
1 'polypeptide(L)'
;MSQDAQQLSAGSEMPCYWDDNEVDHFITSEAHTATKTPEQFKETHVDIDRIWADTLTPLGVSGDFVTQEDVLESITDSNLDDPNRIFIVRGEPGSGKSQLCEWTKYQINGFGEDDDGIEDYVALHVSRSQTRMDQIIDVLTEPLGVDTDVRNIQGSDPYDLAEPIAGLLRGYWSTSLLTDEELRELTEERDDGTDLRDIFAENIRDYQEALESRDENPDFKLLTRDNYRDLRLTLSFGDKLREESELIFPALKNQAHEYLSNNLVGNFKEQLQEYSELYQEKGIRPVLICEDLTTFSVLKEQLLDHIFELSSSHYDIVLGWTIGWEQDNIDDAMTRSDAATYMKGRSEGYLTMTDENGAAYFLDDDVSVELTRSYLNAIKRHSTTGSAPDDVEDSFDGLYPFNERFVHVAYRQLNDEGSDRKTPRLLLLRVVKHCLKSSWPPYEAMKSNSFVDTPTFGIDMKYDQIYLDLSRWYGVPVEGGVGVKVGIFETFGIDLPDSDVAPVRGEYVVFDKGKGSAVLDKIKNPPTPKHETDEDEDDYDSDEETGGDDQDDGETDPDEEDDDVTVIDEPELSEEERERQHKFQEFQDWVTNGEEYPSSDTLHDGAVEVLERWHDPTRLSNPNASTRSASAIYYARGDNIPISIQGDQQRQASIDIELEWGVEHADLYTPMLEYGLFEVFDTNDTNFDRLRAWADTNVAQFKREMRQEIEDCLPEGLTIEKTLVLAQFFLVNAAQGTEVEGDEIPAELVFEEYDANQSYGKPIVENFDRSSAFGQAFNNLTTYSSDINDLIEGFFLLKSNVVDHDRLAEARREVAADFETHVDDAMMIDAGDLPDAYKIGSTRKQAKTKVSTLFGCISDYAAELQRLTAEEDASHIQSALKPAERWYDSSHTVNDLAEWFETLYNCAGAMDVPINPTYEEVHEILTESPEEVKLTPFGKDVKRFQNMDDATGVTLVARLHDFARSRHEQRAWKLYEALNSFISDLQDQEHSTGADLDHRIKQLSEYTEYEQKRQEITDITEDL
;
A
#
# COMPACT_ATOMS: atom_id res chain seq x y z
N MET A 1 45.44 10.68 6.32
CA MET A 1 46.79 10.10 6.29
C MET A 1 46.76 8.70 6.87
N SER A 2 46.55 7.70 6.01
CA SER A 2 47.39 6.50 5.89
C SER A 2 46.94 5.85 4.59
N GLN A 3 47.80 6.01 3.59
CA GLN A 3 47.74 5.29 2.33
C GLN A 3 48.18 3.86 2.66
N ASP A 4 47.26 2.92 2.64
CA ASP A 4 47.58 1.53 2.32
C ASP A 4 46.94 1.28 0.94
N ALA A 5 47.67 1.73 -0.08
CA ALA A 5 47.48 1.26 -1.44
C ALA A 5 47.91 -0.22 -1.44
N GLN A 6 46.93 -1.11 -1.30
CA GLN A 6 47.09 -2.48 -1.79
C GLN A 6 47.37 -2.37 -3.29
N GLN A 7 48.60 -2.70 -3.66
CA GLN A 7 48.98 -2.98 -5.04
C GLN A 7 48.14 -4.16 -5.52
N LEU A 8 47.02 -3.86 -6.18
CA LEU A 8 46.41 -4.77 -7.13
C LEU A 8 47.42 -5.00 -8.26
N SER A 9 47.61 -6.27 -8.62
CA SER A 9 48.42 -6.71 -9.74
C SER A 9 48.07 -5.92 -11.00
N ALA A 10 49.09 -5.53 -11.75
CA ALA A 10 48.97 -4.77 -12.99
C ALA A 10 48.05 -5.51 -14.00
N GLY A 11 46.79 -5.06 -14.10
CA GLY A 11 45.92 -5.39 -15.23
C GLY A 11 46.47 -4.74 -16.49
N SER A 12 46.59 -5.50 -17.57
CA SER A 12 47.06 -4.96 -18.85
C SER A 12 46.02 -3.96 -19.38
N GLU A 13 46.45 -2.75 -19.75
CA GLU A 13 45.58 -1.77 -20.39
C GLU A 13 45.06 -2.36 -21.72
N MET A 14 43.75 -2.25 -21.95
CA MET A 14 43.12 -2.73 -23.19
C MET A 14 43.72 -2.00 -24.41
N PRO A 15 44.11 -2.70 -25.48
CA PRO A 15 44.54 -2.05 -26.71
C PRO A 15 43.40 -1.23 -27.34
N CYS A 16 43.55 0.10 -27.41
CA CYS A 16 42.57 0.99 -28.05
C CYS A 16 42.94 1.26 -29.52
N TYR A 17 41.98 1.07 -30.42
CA TYR A 17 42.11 1.31 -31.87
C TYR A 17 41.15 2.40 -32.39
N TRP A 18 40.75 3.31 -31.51
CA TRP A 18 39.87 4.44 -31.79
C TRP A 18 40.32 5.70 -31.05
N ASP A 19 39.85 6.85 -31.49
CA ASP A 19 40.11 8.14 -30.85
C ASP A 19 38.91 8.55 -29.96
N ASP A 20 39.16 8.90 -28.68
CA ASP A 20 38.11 9.29 -27.72
C ASP A 20 37.22 10.44 -28.21
N ASN A 21 37.80 11.37 -28.99
CA ASN A 21 37.06 12.50 -29.56
C ASN A 21 36.01 12.04 -30.59
N GLU A 22 36.29 10.97 -31.34
CA GLU A 22 35.36 10.42 -32.33
C GLU A 22 34.23 9.65 -31.62
N VAL A 23 34.51 8.99 -30.50
CA VAL A 23 33.47 8.37 -29.65
C VAL A 23 32.48 9.42 -29.14
N ASP A 24 32.97 10.57 -28.66
CA ASP A 24 32.11 11.68 -28.21
C ASP A 24 31.39 12.40 -29.39
N HIS A 25 31.96 12.38 -30.59
CA HIS A 25 31.36 12.95 -31.80
C HIS A 25 30.19 12.12 -32.34
N PHE A 26 30.34 10.79 -32.39
CA PHE A 26 29.32 9.89 -32.93
C PHE A 26 28.27 9.47 -31.88
N ILE A 27 28.67 9.22 -30.64
CA ILE A 27 27.74 8.79 -29.58
C ILE A 27 27.39 9.99 -28.67
N THR A 28 26.32 10.67 -29.06
CA THR A 28 25.77 11.86 -28.40
C THR A 28 24.45 11.54 -27.68
N SER A 29 24.06 12.41 -26.74
CA SER A 29 22.76 12.34 -26.07
C SER A 29 21.58 12.62 -27.02
N GLU A 30 21.81 13.33 -28.12
CA GLU A 30 20.78 13.71 -29.09
C GLU A 30 21.14 13.19 -30.49
N ALA A 31 20.13 12.72 -31.22
CA ALA A 31 20.29 12.32 -32.62
C ALA A 31 20.61 13.55 -33.51
N HIS A 32 20.01 14.70 -33.19
CA HIS A 32 20.24 15.97 -33.85
C HIS A 32 21.26 16.82 -33.08
N THR A 33 22.54 16.65 -33.37
CA THR A 33 23.54 17.66 -33.06
C THR A 33 23.97 18.34 -34.34
N ALA A 34 24.10 19.67 -34.33
CA ALA A 34 24.71 20.49 -35.40
C ALA A 34 26.16 20.08 -35.77
N THR A 35 26.66 18.97 -35.23
CA THR A 35 27.97 18.36 -35.45
C THR A 35 27.95 17.26 -36.50
N LYS A 36 26.82 16.55 -36.73
CA LYS A 36 26.76 15.46 -37.72
C LYS A 36 26.29 15.98 -39.07
N THR A 37 27.04 15.64 -40.11
CA THR A 37 26.65 15.86 -41.50
C THR A 37 25.61 14.82 -41.93
N PRO A 38 24.78 15.10 -42.97
CA PRO A 38 23.83 14.12 -43.51
C PRO A 38 24.51 12.79 -43.90
N GLU A 39 25.74 12.85 -44.41
CA GLU A 39 26.53 11.66 -44.75
C GLU A 39 26.92 10.86 -43.51
N GLN A 40 27.30 11.52 -42.42
CA GLN A 40 27.61 10.85 -41.15
C GLN A 40 26.36 10.26 -40.48
N PHE A 41 25.19 10.90 -40.61
CA PHE A 41 23.93 10.31 -40.16
C PHE A 41 23.66 9.00 -40.90
N LYS A 42 23.80 9.00 -42.23
CA LYS A 42 23.61 7.82 -43.09
C LYS A 42 24.55 6.66 -42.73
N GLU A 43 25.77 6.95 -42.31
CA GLU A 43 26.72 5.92 -41.87
C GLU A 43 26.31 5.22 -40.56
N THR A 44 25.52 5.89 -39.72
CA THR A 44 25.08 5.37 -38.41
C THR A 44 23.61 4.95 -38.35
N HIS A 45 22.84 5.21 -39.41
CA HIS A 45 21.42 4.88 -39.46
C HIS A 45 21.23 3.37 -39.60
N VAL A 46 20.32 2.82 -38.80
CA VAL A 46 19.83 1.44 -38.91
C VAL A 46 18.32 1.53 -39.11
N ASP A 47 17.81 0.70 -40.00
CA ASP A 47 16.42 0.78 -40.46
C ASP A 47 15.46 0.45 -39.31
N ILE A 48 14.45 1.33 -39.13
CA ILE A 48 13.43 1.20 -38.09
C ILE A 48 12.21 0.50 -38.71
N ASP A 49 12.33 -0.82 -38.88
CA ASP A 49 11.36 -1.59 -39.68
C ASP A 49 10.23 -2.26 -38.88
N ARG A 50 10.24 -2.10 -37.55
CA ARG A 50 9.17 -2.60 -36.67
C ARG A 50 8.54 -1.46 -35.90
N ILE A 51 7.62 -0.75 -36.56
CA ILE A 51 6.81 0.32 -35.97
C ILE A 51 5.38 -0.20 -35.83
N TRP A 52 4.82 -0.24 -34.62
CA TRP A 52 3.45 -0.72 -34.43
C TRP A 52 2.44 0.32 -34.89
N ALA A 53 1.67 0.03 -35.94
CA ALA A 53 0.62 0.93 -36.42
C ALA A 53 -0.72 0.56 -35.78
N ASP A 54 -1.13 1.31 -34.75
CA ASP A 54 -2.50 1.24 -34.23
C ASP A 54 -3.52 1.53 -35.34
N THR A 55 -3.24 2.58 -36.11
CA THR A 55 -3.98 2.96 -37.31
C THR A 55 -3.02 3.66 -38.27
N LEU A 56 -3.00 3.26 -39.54
CA LEU A 56 -2.34 3.99 -40.62
C LEU A 56 -3.29 4.01 -41.83
N THR A 57 -4.11 5.06 -41.91
CA THR A 57 -5.23 5.14 -42.85
C THR A 57 -4.83 5.19 -44.33
N PRO A 58 -3.72 5.85 -44.76
CA PRO A 58 -3.33 5.87 -46.16
C PRO A 58 -3.04 4.47 -46.71
N LEU A 59 -2.35 3.62 -45.93
CA LEU A 59 -2.06 2.22 -46.28
C LEU A 59 -3.16 1.23 -45.87
N GLY A 60 -4.14 1.66 -45.07
CA GLY A 60 -5.23 0.81 -44.59
C GLY A 60 -4.79 -0.25 -43.56
N VAL A 61 -3.66 -0.04 -42.88
CA VAL A 61 -3.11 -0.93 -41.86
C VAL A 61 -3.64 -0.54 -40.48
N SER A 62 -4.00 -1.52 -39.66
CA SER A 62 -4.41 -1.29 -38.26
C SER A 62 -4.11 -2.55 -37.44
N GLY A 63 -3.34 -2.38 -36.37
CA GLY A 63 -2.91 -3.44 -35.47
C GLY A 63 -1.83 -4.36 -36.07
N ASP A 64 -0.88 -3.81 -36.82
CA ASP A 64 0.24 -4.56 -37.40
C ASP A 64 1.53 -3.71 -37.43
N PHE A 65 2.68 -4.35 -37.63
CA PHE A 65 3.97 -3.68 -37.80
C PHE A 65 4.16 -3.14 -39.22
N VAL A 66 4.72 -1.94 -39.33
CA VAL A 66 5.07 -1.26 -40.58
C VAL A 66 6.54 -0.82 -40.58
N THR A 67 7.11 -0.59 -41.75
CA THR A 67 8.50 -0.10 -41.88
C THR A 67 8.59 1.42 -41.87
N GLN A 68 9.80 1.96 -41.70
CA GLN A 68 10.05 3.39 -41.86
C GLN A 68 9.67 3.91 -43.27
N GLU A 69 9.80 3.08 -44.32
CA GLU A 69 9.36 3.47 -45.67
C GLU A 69 7.84 3.53 -45.80
N ASP A 70 7.11 2.60 -45.19
CA ASP A 70 5.64 2.63 -45.17
C ASP A 70 5.11 3.92 -44.52
N VAL A 71 5.80 4.39 -43.47
CA VAL A 71 5.48 5.66 -42.79
C VAL A 71 5.77 6.85 -43.71
N LEU A 72 6.92 6.86 -44.41
CA LEU A 72 7.26 7.91 -45.36
C LEU A 72 6.28 7.97 -46.54
N GLU A 73 5.93 6.82 -47.12
CA GLU A 73 4.94 6.72 -48.21
C GLU A 73 3.59 7.27 -47.75
N SER A 74 3.16 6.93 -46.53
CA SER A 74 1.91 7.46 -45.96
C SER A 74 1.93 8.98 -45.77
N ILE A 75 3.05 9.54 -45.31
CA ILE A 75 3.24 10.99 -45.14
C ILE A 75 3.26 11.73 -46.49
N THR A 76 3.72 11.07 -47.55
CA THR A 76 3.90 11.67 -48.89
C THR A 76 2.80 11.28 -49.89
N ASP A 77 1.80 10.50 -49.46
CA ASP A 77 0.60 10.18 -50.24
C ASP A 77 -0.50 11.25 -50.07
N SER A 78 -0.17 12.53 -50.31
CA SER A 78 -1.11 13.66 -50.19
C SER A 78 -1.22 14.49 -51.47
N ASN A 79 -2.34 15.21 -51.59
CA ASN A 79 -2.55 16.25 -52.61
C ASN A 79 -2.39 17.64 -52.00
N LEU A 80 -2.08 18.66 -52.81
CA LEU A 80 -1.93 20.04 -52.35
C LEU A 80 -3.18 20.62 -51.66
N ASP A 81 -4.38 20.16 -52.04
CA ASP A 81 -5.66 20.61 -51.50
C ASP A 81 -6.14 19.80 -50.29
N ASP A 82 -5.45 18.71 -49.93
CA ASP A 82 -5.86 17.88 -48.81
C ASP A 82 -5.76 18.67 -47.50
N PRO A 83 -6.72 18.48 -46.56
CA PRO A 83 -6.68 19.11 -45.25
C PRO A 83 -5.42 18.70 -44.46
N ASN A 84 -5.26 19.27 -43.26
CA ASN A 84 -4.23 18.82 -42.34
C ASN A 84 -4.33 17.32 -42.07
N ARG A 85 -3.22 16.61 -42.24
CA ARG A 85 -3.10 15.17 -41.93
C ARG A 85 -2.12 15.00 -40.78
N ILE A 86 -2.47 14.16 -39.82
CA ILE A 86 -1.74 14.05 -38.56
C ILE A 86 -1.23 12.62 -38.38
N PHE A 87 0.07 12.50 -38.20
CA PHE A 87 0.79 11.27 -37.89
C PHE A 87 1.40 11.42 -36.49
N ILE A 88 0.99 10.57 -35.56
CA ILE A 88 1.45 10.57 -34.17
C ILE A 88 2.43 9.40 -34.00
N VAL A 89 3.64 9.69 -33.51
CA VAL A 89 4.69 8.70 -33.23
C VAL A 89 4.96 8.66 -31.72
N ARG A 90 4.41 7.65 -31.06
CA ARG A 90 4.51 7.42 -29.61
C ARG A 90 5.70 6.53 -29.26
N GLY A 91 6.43 6.84 -28.18
CA GLY A 91 7.40 5.90 -27.58
C GLY A 91 8.22 6.52 -26.45
N GLU A 92 8.94 5.71 -25.68
CA GLU A 92 9.84 6.18 -24.59
C GLU A 92 11.01 7.06 -25.11
N PRO A 93 11.59 7.94 -24.27
CA PRO A 93 12.82 8.65 -24.61
C PRO A 93 13.94 7.70 -25.04
N GLY A 94 14.58 7.99 -26.18
CA GLY A 94 15.66 7.15 -26.72
C GLY A 94 15.21 5.98 -27.60
N SER A 95 13.90 5.77 -27.79
CA SER A 95 13.32 4.68 -28.61
C SER A 95 13.53 4.79 -30.13
N GLY A 96 14.35 5.73 -30.62
CA GLY A 96 14.55 5.95 -32.06
C GLY A 96 13.62 6.98 -32.73
N LYS A 97 12.70 7.65 -32.00
CA LYS A 97 11.78 8.66 -32.59
C LYS A 97 12.50 9.79 -33.33
N SER A 98 13.46 10.45 -32.68
CA SER A 98 14.25 11.52 -33.32
C SER A 98 15.02 11.01 -34.54
N GLN A 99 15.45 9.75 -34.52
CA GLN A 99 16.14 9.13 -35.64
C GLN A 99 15.19 8.89 -36.83
N LEU A 100 13.95 8.46 -36.57
CA LEU A 100 12.90 8.36 -37.58
C LEU A 100 12.51 9.74 -38.16
N CYS A 101 12.36 10.75 -37.31
CA CYS A 101 12.05 12.12 -37.72
C CYS A 101 13.16 12.74 -38.60
N GLU A 102 14.41 12.59 -38.18
CA GLU A 102 15.57 13.12 -38.93
C GLU A 102 15.76 12.35 -40.25
N TRP A 103 15.56 11.03 -40.25
CA TRP A 103 15.55 10.24 -41.48
C TRP A 103 14.45 10.72 -42.44
N THR A 104 13.22 10.91 -41.95
CA THR A 104 12.09 11.41 -42.75
C THR A 104 12.39 12.77 -43.38
N LYS A 105 13.00 13.69 -42.61
CA LYS A 105 13.45 14.99 -43.10
C LYS A 105 14.46 14.84 -44.24
N TYR A 106 15.48 13.99 -44.10
CA TYR A 106 16.48 13.79 -45.14
C TYR A 106 15.93 13.09 -46.38
N GLN A 107 14.93 12.22 -46.25
CA GLN A 107 14.27 11.63 -47.41
C GLN A 107 13.46 12.69 -48.20
N ILE A 108 12.79 13.60 -47.50
CA ILE A 108 11.98 14.65 -48.14
C ILE A 108 12.87 15.76 -48.73
N ASN A 109 13.88 16.24 -48.01
CA ASN A 109 14.72 17.36 -48.43
C ASN A 109 16.01 16.94 -49.17
N GLY A 110 16.38 15.66 -49.14
CA GLY A 110 17.63 15.11 -49.70
C GLY A 110 18.81 15.05 -48.72
N PHE A 111 19.76 14.12 -48.96
CA PHE A 111 20.97 13.92 -48.15
C PHE A 111 22.15 14.86 -48.51
N GLY A 112 21.92 15.98 -49.21
CA GLY A 112 22.97 16.94 -49.59
C GLY A 112 22.69 17.67 -50.90
N GLU A 113 23.69 18.33 -51.49
CA GLU A 113 23.53 19.13 -52.73
C GLU A 113 23.25 18.29 -54.01
N ASP A 114 23.47 16.97 -53.95
CA ASP A 114 23.36 16.05 -55.11
C ASP A 114 22.09 15.17 -55.07
N ASP A 115 21.21 15.34 -54.07
CA ASP A 115 19.96 14.59 -53.89
C ASP A 115 18.79 15.59 -53.72
N ASP A 116 17.91 15.66 -54.71
CA ASP A 116 16.83 16.67 -54.77
C ASP A 116 15.61 16.32 -53.88
N GLY A 117 15.65 15.20 -53.14
CA GLY A 117 14.57 14.78 -52.24
C GLY A 117 13.26 14.43 -52.97
N ILE A 118 12.12 14.60 -52.30
CA ILE A 118 10.79 14.32 -52.86
C ILE A 118 10.24 15.61 -53.49
N GLU A 119 9.98 15.57 -54.81
CA GLU A 119 9.38 16.67 -55.55
C GLU A 119 8.03 17.09 -54.94
N ASP A 120 7.77 18.39 -54.87
CA ASP A 120 6.54 19.01 -54.33
C ASP A 120 6.36 18.96 -52.80
N TYR A 121 7.34 18.47 -52.03
CA TYR A 121 7.32 18.46 -50.56
C TYR A 121 8.47 19.27 -49.94
N VAL A 122 8.28 19.73 -48.70
CA VAL A 122 9.36 20.31 -47.89
C VAL A 122 9.21 19.88 -46.43
N ALA A 123 10.26 19.32 -45.84
CA ALA A 123 10.27 18.96 -44.42
C ALA A 123 10.73 20.14 -43.56
N LEU A 124 9.81 20.62 -42.72
CA LEU A 124 10.03 21.64 -41.70
C LEU A 124 10.29 20.92 -40.37
N HIS A 125 11.55 20.65 -40.07
CA HIS A 125 11.92 19.86 -38.89
C HIS A 125 12.23 20.76 -37.69
N VAL A 126 11.38 20.69 -36.67
CA VAL A 126 11.60 21.30 -35.35
C VAL A 126 12.21 20.24 -34.42
N SER A 127 13.54 20.27 -34.31
CA SER A 127 14.29 19.35 -33.45
C SER A 127 14.12 19.69 -31.97
N ARG A 128 14.36 18.73 -31.08
CA ARG A 128 14.34 18.94 -29.62
C ARG A 128 15.22 20.11 -29.15
N SER A 129 16.36 20.34 -29.81
CA SER A 129 17.33 21.40 -29.48
C SER A 129 16.85 22.83 -29.79
N GLN A 130 15.76 22.98 -30.55
CA GLN A 130 15.23 24.28 -31.00
C GLN A 130 14.09 24.75 -30.09
N THR A 131 14.44 25.15 -28.87
CA THR A 131 13.46 25.58 -27.85
C THR A 131 13.05 27.05 -27.96
N ARG A 132 13.74 27.85 -28.80
CA ARG A 132 13.46 29.28 -28.92
C ARG A 132 12.42 29.56 -30.00
N MET A 133 11.50 30.47 -29.71
CA MET A 133 10.43 30.85 -30.63
C MET A 133 10.94 31.41 -31.95
N ASP A 134 12.03 32.21 -31.93
CA ASP A 134 12.62 32.73 -33.16
C ASP A 134 13.15 31.59 -34.05
N GLN A 135 13.81 30.58 -33.46
CA GLN A 135 14.28 29.41 -34.20
C GLN A 135 13.14 28.58 -34.79
N ILE A 136 12.06 28.37 -34.04
CA ILE A 136 10.88 27.63 -34.53
C ILE A 136 10.22 28.39 -35.69
N ILE A 137 10.07 29.71 -35.57
CA ILE A 137 9.49 30.53 -36.64
C ILE A 137 10.43 30.57 -37.85
N ASP A 138 11.74 30.68 -37.64
CA ASP A 138 12.74 30.63 -38.71
C ASP A 138 12.64 29.32 -39.50
N VAL A 139 12.48 28.17 -38.84
CA VAL A 139 12.27 26.88 -39.53
C VAL A 139 11.01 26.91 -40.41
N LEU A 140 9.94 27.58 -39.96
CA LEU A 140 8.68 27.69 -40.71
C LEU A 140 8.76 28.69 -41.87
N THR A 141 9.58 29.74 -41.75
CA THR A 141 9.61 30.89 -42.68
C THR A 141 10.83 30.93 -43.59
N GLU A 142 11.93 30.25 -43.27
CA GLU A 142 13.16 30.20 -44.05
C GLU A 142 12.91 29.71 -45.49
N PRO A 143 12.16 28.61 -45.74
CA PRO A 143 11.82 28.18 -47.10
C PRO A 143 10.87 29.16 -47.82
N LEU A 144 10.15 29.98 -47.07
CA LEU A 144 9.27 31.02 -47.61
C LEU A 144 10.03 32.31 -47.96
N GLY A 145 11.15 32.60 -47.30
CA GLY A 145 11.93 33.83 -47.45
C GLY A 145 11.26 35.04 -46.80
N VAL A 146 10.50 34.81 -45.72
CA VAL A 146 9.75 35.84 -44.97
C VAL A 146 10.53 36.19 -43.70
N ASP A 147 10.70 37.49 -43.44
CA ASP A 147 11.35 37.99 -42.22
C ASP A 147 10.27 38.39 -41.20
N THR A 148 10.31 37.79 -40.01
CA THR A 148 9.27 37.94 -38.97
C THR A 148 9.81 38.63 -37.72
N ASP A 149 9.12 39.69 -37.27
CA ASP A 149 9.41 40.35 -36.00
C ASP A 149 8.85 39.54 -34.81
N VAL A 150 9.66 38.65 -34.24
CA VAL A 150 9.30 37.85 -33.05
C VAL A 150 9.85 38.51 -31.78
N ARG A 151 9.03 38.67 -30.73
CA ARG A 151 9.52 39.11 -29.41
C ARG A 151 9.95 37.90 -28.60
N ASN A 152 11.21 37.85 -28.21
CA ASN A 152 11.74 36.77 -27.39
C ASN A 152 11.39 37.00 -25.90
N ILE A 153 11.04 35.93 -25.19
CA ILE A 153 10.83 35.95 -23.73
C ILE A 153 12.15 36.26 -23.01
N GLN A 154 13.28 35.77 -23.56
CA GLN A 154 14.59 36.01 -22.98
C GLN A 154 14.98 37.51 -23.05
N GLY A 155 15.26 38.10 -21.89
CA GLY A 155 15.65 39.51 -21.75
C GLY A 155 14.51 40.50 -21.49
N SER A 156 13.26 40.02 -21.40
CA SER A 156 12.12 40.79 -20.90
C SER A 156 12.00 40.64 -19.38
N ASP A 157 11.59 41.70 -18.65
CA ASP A 157 11.37 41.61 -17.21
C ASP A 157 10.15 40.71 -16.92
N PRO A 158 10.29 39.63 -16.13
CA PRO A 158 9.18 38.75 -15.77
C PRO A 158 7.96 39.48 -15.20
N TYR A 159 8.18 40.56 -14.44
CA TYR A 159 7.08 41.35 -13.89
C TYR A 159 6.35 42.17 -14.96
N ASP A 160 7.09 42.72 -15.94
CA ASP A 160 6.50 43.44 -17.08
C ASP A 160 5.65 42.52 -17.98
N LEU A 161 5.94 41.22 -18.01
CA LEU A 161 5.14 40.20 -18.71
C LEU A 161 3.96 39.70 -17.86
N ALA A 162 4.13 39.58 -16.54
CA ALA A 162 3.11 39.09 -15.62
C ALA A 162 2.00 40.11 -15.29
N GLU A 163 2.35 41.40 -15.14
CA GLU A 163 1.41 42.46 -14.76
C GLU A 163 0.25 42.61 -15.77
N PRO A 164 0.47 42.62 -17.10
CA PRO A 164 -0.63 42.69 -18.07
C PRO A 164 -1.53 41.45 -18.07
N ILE A 165 -0.99 40.24 -17.80
CA ILE A 165 -1.76 38.99 -17.69
C ILE A 165 -2.76 39.11 -16.55
N ALA A 166 -2.28 39.45 -15.34
CA ALA A 166 -3.14 39.61 -14.16
C ALA A 166 -4.13 40.78 -14.30
N GLY A 167 -3.70 41.86 -14.95
CA GLY A 167 -4.55 43.02 -15.21
C GLY A 167 -5.72 42.75 -16.17
N LEU A 168 -5.59 41.81 -17.11
CA LEU A 168 -6.64 41.45 -18.07
C LEU A 168 -7.57 40.33 -17.59
N LEU A 169 -7.09 39.44 -16.72
CA LEU A 169 -7.96 38.53 -15.97
C LEU A 169 -9.01 39.30 -15.15
N ARG A 170 -8.73 40.54 -14.73
CA ARG A 170 -9.72 41.48 -14.15
C ARG A 170 -10.74 42.05 -15.13
N GLY A 171 -10.42 42.12 -16.42
CA GLY A 171 -11.16 42.93 -17.40
C GLY A 171 -11.98 42.14 -18.43
N TYR A 172 -11.54 40.94 -18.81
CA TYR A 172 -12.10 40.17 -19.93
C TYR A 172 -12.55 38.75 -19.58
N TRP A 173 -12.43 38.30 -18.33
CA TRP A 173 -12.91 36.97 -17.98
C TRP A 173 -14.43 36.90 -18.07
N SER A 174 -14.95 36.29 -19.14
CA SER A 174 -16.38 36.16 -19.33
C SER A 174 -16.91 34.86 -18.73
N THR A 175 -17.71 35.04 -17.67
CA THR A 175 -18.95 34.30 -17.33
C THR A 175 -18.88 32.89 -16.70
N SER A 176 -19.61 32.78 -15.58
CA SER A 176 -20.16 31.60 -14.87
C SER A 176 -19.38 30.97 -13.71
N LEU A 177 -18.05 31.01 -13.69
CA LEU A 177 -17.25 30.28 -12.69
C LEU A 177 -16.86 31.13 -11.45
N LEU A 178 -16.33 32.34 -11.65
CA LEU A 178 -15.93 33.25 -10.57
C LEU A 178 -16.74 34.56 -10.61
N THR A 179 -17.03 35.12 -9.44
CA THR A 179 -17.67 36.43 -9.27
C THR A 179 -16.65 37.56 -9.38
N ASP A 180 -17.11 38.77 -9.70
CA ASP A 180 -16.24 39.96 -9.80
C ASP A 180 -15.43 40.23 -8.52
N GLU A 181 -15.98 39.90 -7.34
CA GLU A 181 -15.29 40.04 -6.06
C GLU A 181 -14.21 38.98 -5.86
N GLU A 182 -14.47 37.73 -6.25
CA GLU A 182 -13.50 36.63 -6.22
C GLU A 182 -12.34 36.86 -7.21
N LEU A 183 -12.64 37.39 -8.41
CA LEU A 183 -11.64 37.80 -9.40
C LEU A 183 -10.77 38.97 -8.92
N ARG A 184 -11.39 39.91 -8.19
CA ARG A 184 -10.69 41.03 -7.57
C ARG A 184 -9.73 40.55 -6.50
N GLU A 185 -10.18 39.66 -5.63
CA GLU A 185 -9.35 39.07 -4.57
C GLU A 185 -8.20 38.21 -5.13
N LEU A 186 -8.43 37.48 -6.24
CA LEU A 186 -7.41 36.66 -6.91
C LEU A 186 -6.24 37.46 -7.49
N THR A 187 -6.49 38.72 -7.86
CA THR A 187 -5.55 39.56 -8.61
C THR A 187 -5.04 40.77 -7.81
N GLU A 188 -5.45 40.94 -6.55
CA GLU A 188 -5.05 42.04 -5.67
C GLU A 188 -3.59 41.93 -5.20
N GLU A 189 -2.92 43.09 -5.08
CA GLU A 189 -1.56 43.19 -4.48
C GLU A 189 -1.60 42.78 -3.02
N ARG A 190 -0.69 41.88 -2.64
CA ARG A 190 -0.53 41.44 -1.25
C ARG A 190 0.86 41.81 -0.76
N ASP A 191 0.90 42.46 0.40
CA ASP A 191 2.14 42.86 1.05
C ASP A 191 2.77 41.71 1.88
N ASP A 192 2.01 40.64 2.22
CA ASP A 192 2.43 39.56 3.12
C ASP A 192 2.24 38.11 2.59
N GLY A 193 2.06 37.92 1.28
CA GLY A 193 1.94 36.60 0.66
C GLY A 193 2.07 36.65 -0.86
N THR A 194 2.23 35.48 -1.49
CA THR A 194 2.35 35.34 -2.96
C THR A 194 1.02 35.68 -3.64
N ASP A 195 1.05 36.64 -4.57
CA ASP A 195 -0.08 36.94 -5.45
C ASP A 195 0.06 36.27 -6.83
N LEU A 196 -0.99 36.33 -7.66
CA LEU A 196 -1.00 35.69 -8.98
C LEU A 196 0.09 36.25 -9.92
N ARG A 197 0.47 37.53 -9.78
CA ARG A 197 1.56 38.11 -10.58
C ARG A 197 2.90 37.62 -10.09
N ASP A 198 3.09 37.49 -8.78
CA ASP A 198 4.32 36.94 -8.22
C ASP A 198 4.53 35.51 -8.70
N ILE A 199 3.47 34.69 -8.69
CA ILE A 199 3.49 33.32 -9.22
C ILE A 199 3.83 33.32 -10.72
N PHE A 200 3.18 34.15 -11.53
CA PHE A 200 3.49 34.24 -12.96
C PHE A 200 4.91 34.75 -13.23
N ALA A 201 5.38 35.75 -12.48
CA ALA A 201 6.72 36.31 -12.63
C ALA A 201 7.81 35.32 -12.17
N GLU A 202 7.55 34.53 -11.13
CA GLU A 202 8.42 33.45 -10.67
C GLU A 202 8.50 32.34 -11.72
N ASN A 203 7.37 31.81 -12.18
CA ASN A 203 7.35 30.76 -13.20
C ASN A 203 7.96 31.21 -14.56
N ILE A 204 7.78 32.48 -14.95
CA ILE A 204 8.45 33.06 -16.13
C ILE A 204 9.96 33.17 -15.91
N ARG A 205 10.41 33.53 -14.70
CA ARG A 205 11.84 33.61 -14.37
C ARG A 205 12.47 32.22 -14.38
N ASP A 206 11.84 31.24 -13.75
CA ASP A 206 12.32 29.86 -13.71
C ASP A 206 12.46 29.29 -15.13
N TYR A 207 11.51 29.60 -16.00
CA TYR A 207 11.59 29.25 -17.42
C TYR A 207 12.73 29.97 -18.16
N GLN A 208 12.93 31.26 -17.91
CA GLN A 208 14.06 32.01 -18.49
C GLN A 208 15.41 31.41 -18.05
N GLU A 209 15.55 31.07 -16.77
CA GLU A 209 16.74 30.43 -16.21
C GLU A 209 16.97 29.02 -16.80
N ALA A 210 15.89 28.25 -16.97
CA ALA A 210 15.96 26.93 -17.59
C ALA A 210 16.31 26.97 -19.08
N LEU A 211 15.86 28.00 -19.81
CA LEU A 211 16.30 28.22 -21.20
C LEU A 211 17.79 28.60 -21.31
N GLU A 212 18.40 29.15 -20.25
CA GLU A 212 19.82 29.50 -20.20
C GLU A 212 20.72 28.29 -19.88
N SER A 213 20.19 27.26 -19.21
CA SER A 213 20.96 26.10 -18.73
C SER A 213 21.26 25.04 -19.80
N ARG A 214 20.67 25.14 -21.01
CA ARG A 214 20.95 24.32 -22.22
C ARG A 214 20.80 22.80 -22.13
N ASP A 215 20.56 22.19 -20.96
CA ASP A 215 20.55 20.73 -20.80
C ASP A 215 19.16 20.09 -20.81
N GLU A 216 18.06 20.84 -20.67
CA GLU A 216 16.71 20.25 -20.64
C GLU A 216 15.66 21.16 -21.31
N ASN A 217 14.73 20.57 -22.09
CA ASN A 217 13.52 21.23 -22.59
C ASN A 217 12.61 21.57 -21.40
N PRO A 218 12.55 22.83 -20.92
CA PRO A 218 11.76 23.13 -19.74
C PRO A 218 10.28 23.16 -20.12
N ASP A 219 9.46 22.34 -19.46
CA ASP A 219 8.01 22.40 -19.61
C ASP A 219 7.51 23.72 -19.04
N PHE A 220 7.03 24.62 -19.89
CA PHE A 220 6.58 25.93 -19.47
C PHE A 220 5.14 25.87 -18.97
N LYS A 221 4.96 26.02 -17.64
CA LYS A 221 3.65 26.17 -17.02
C LYS A 221 3.56 27.49 -16.28
N LEU A 222 2.76 28.43 -16.79
CA LEU A 222 2.45 29.68 -16.07
C LEU A 222 1.79 29.43 -14.71
N LEU A 223 1.04 28.34 -14.57
CA LEU A 223 0.37 27.97 -13.34
C LEU A 223 0.45 26.45 -13.12
N THR A 224 1.03 26.02 -12.00
CA THR A 224 1.11 24.61 -11.60
C THR A 224 0.00 24.24 -10.60
N ARG A 225 -0.23 22.93 -10.39
CA ARG A 225 -1.19 22.45 -9.37
C ARG A 225 -0.76 22.83 -7.95
N ASP A 226 0.54 22.90 -7.69
CA ASP A 226 1.06 23.36 -6.40
C ASP A 226 0.83 24.85 -6.20
N ASN A 227 1.07 25.68 -7.23
CA ASN A 227 0.71 27.10 -7.16
C ASN A 227 -0.79 27.30 -6.97
N TYR A 228 -1.63 26.48 -7.62
CA TYR A 228 -3.08 26.52 -7.45
C TYR A 228 -3.51 26.09 -6.04
N ARG A 229 -2.82 25.11 -5.44
CA ARG A 229 -3.01 24.70 -4.05
C ARG A 229 -2.64 25.82 -3.09
N ASP A 230 -1.57 26.56 -3.34
CA ASP A 230 -1.15 27.69 -2.50
C ASP A 230 -2.13 28.87 -2.60
N LEU A 231 -2.61 29.16 -3.82
CA LEU A 231 -3.70 30.12 -4.04
C LEU A 231 -4.96 29.71 -3.27
N ARG A 232 -5.32 28.41 -3.31
CA ARG A 232 -6.47 27.85 -2.59
C ARG A 232 -6.36 28.04 -1.07
N LEU A 233 -5.16 27.90 -0.50
CA LEU A 233 -4.94 28.06 0.94
C LEU A 233 -4.96 29.52 1.39
N THR A 234 -4.76 30.46 0.47
CA THR A 234 -4.58 31.89 0.78
C THR A 234 -5.82 32.73 0.48
N LEU A 235 -6.70 32.28 -0.42
CA LEU A 235 -7.93 33.01 -0.83
C LEU A 235 -9.12 32.70 0.07
N SER A 236 -9.97 33.70 0.32
CA SER A 236 -11.18 33.58 1.16
C SER A 236 -12.24 32.63 0.57
N PHE A 237 -12.21 32.41 -0.75
CA PHE A 237 -13.05 31.45 -1.48
C PHE A 237 -12.30 30.15 -1.83
N GLY A 238 -11.24 29.82 -1.09
CA GLY A 238 -10.44 28.61 -1.27
C GLY A 238 -11.23 27.30 -1.27
N ASP A 239 -12.36 27.22 -0.55
CA ASP A 239 -13.23 26.05 -0.58
C ASP A 239 -13.91 25.85 -1.96
N LYS A 240 -14.26 26.93 -2.66
CA LYS A 240 -14.80 26.87 -4.02
C LYS A 240 -13.73 26.47 -5.05
N LEU A 241 -12.50 26.97 -4.88
CA LEU A 241 -11.35 26.53 -5.67
C LEU A 241 -11.02 25.04 -5.46
N ARG A 242 -11.35 24.47 -4.29
CA ARG A 242 -11.30 23.01 -4.06
C ARG A 242 -12.42 22.28 -4.80
N GLU A 243 -13.65 22.73 -4.60
CA GLU A 243 -14.85 22.00 -5.06
C GLU A 243 -15.01 22.02 -6.58
N GLU A 244 -14.54 23.08 -7.24
CA GLU A 244 -14.61 23.26 -8.70
C GLU A 244 -13.21 23.26 -9.34
N SER A 245 -12.22 22.60 -8.71
CA SER A 245 -10.83 22.60 -9.18
C SER A 245 -10.69 22.11 -10.62
N GLU A 246 -11.49 21.12 -11.01
CA GLU A 246 -11.49 20.53 -12.36
C GLU A 246 -12.02 21.47 -13.45
N LEU A 247 -12.68 22.58 -13.10
CA LEU A 247 -13.20 23.57 -14.04
C LEU A 247 -12.42 24.90 -13.99
N ILE A 248 -12.07 25.36 -12.79
CA ILE A 248 -11.45 26.67 -12.58
C ILE A 248 -9.95 26.64 -12.89
N PHE A 249 -9.23 25.58 -12.50
CA PHE A 249 -7.79 25.47 -12.76
C PHE A 249 -7.46 25.45 -14.26
N PRO A 250 -8.11 24.61 -15.10
CA PRO A 250 -7.84 24.62 -16.54
C PRO A 250 -8.22 25.93 -17.21
N ALA A 251 -9.36 26.54 -16.82
CA ALA A 251 -9.79 27.81 -17.38
C ALA A 251 -8.82 28.96 -17.08
N LEU A 252 -8.32 29.06 -15.84
CA LEU A 252 -7.34 30.06 -15.44
C LEU A 252 -6.00 29.86 -16.15
N LYS A 253 -5.54 28.61 -16.25
CA LYS A 253 -4.29 28.23 -16.92
C LYS A 253 -4.32 28.59 -18.40
N ASN A 254 -5.34 28.16 -19.15
CA ASN A 254 -5.42 28.34 -20.60
C ASN A 254 -5.52 29.83 -20.96
N GLN A 255 -6.33 30.60 -20.20
CA GLN A 255 -6.49 32.03 -20.48
C GLN A 255 -5.19 32.83 -20.22
N ALA A 256 -4.40 32.43 -19.21
CA ALA A 256 -3.09 33.02 -18.97
C ALA A 256 -2.08 32.69 -20.08
N HIS A 257 -2.06 31.43 -20.55
CA HIS A 257 -1.17 30.98 -21.65
C HIS A 257 -1.52 31.63 -22.98
N GLU A 258 -2.81 31.67 -23.35
CA GLU A 258 -3.28 32.29 -24.60
C GLU A 258 -2.84 33.76 -24.69
N TYR A 259 -2.95 34.50 -23.59
CA TYR A 259 -2.55 35.90 -23.55
C TYR A 259 -1.04 36.11 -23.63
N LEU A 260 -0.24 35.26 -22.96
CA LEU A 260 1.21 35.32 -23.07
C LEU A 260 1.65 35.03 -24.51
N SER A 261 1.13 33.98 -25.12
CA SER A 261 1.43 33.61 -26.51
C SER A 261 1.08 34.74 -27.49
N ASN A 262 -0.13 35.31 -27.37
CA ASN A 262 -0.59 36.41 -28.22
C ASN A 262 0.28 37.69 -28.12
N ASN A 263 0.91 37.94 -26.97
CA ASN A 263 1.79 39.11 -26.81
C ASN A 263 3.21 38.91 -27.32
N LEU A 264 3.67 37.67 -27.43
CA LEU A 264 5.03 37.35 -27.82
C LEU A 264 5.16 37.19 -29.33
N VAL A 265 4.24 36.45 -29.95
CA VAL A 265 4.30 36.09 -31.38
C VAL A 265 3.08 36.63 -32.16
N GLY A 266 2.02 37.04 -31.47
CA GLY A 266 0.73 37.35 -32.09
C GLY A 266 -0.16 36.12 -32.20
N ASN A 267 -1.11 36.13 -33.13
CA ASN A 267 -1.97 34.98 -33.38
C ASN A 267 -1.20 33.95 -34.23
N PHE A 268 -0.47 33.04 -33.57
CA PHE A 268 0.37 32.05 -34.24
C PHE A 268 -0.44 31.11 -35.15
N LYS A 269 -1.70 30.83 -34.78
CA LYS A 269 -2.63 30.06 -35.60
C LYS A 269 -2.96 30.74 -36.93
N GLU A 270 -3.19 32.05 -36.93
CA GLU A 270 -3.38 32.82 -38.17
C GLU A 270 -2.11 32.81 -39.02
N GLN A 271 -0.92 32.90 -38.40
CA GLN A 271 0.36 32.84 -39.12
C GLN A 271 0.58 31.48 -39.78
N LEU A 272 0.30 30.36 -39.11
CA LEU A 272 0.39 29.02 -39.72
C LEU A 272 -0.57 28.87 -40.92
N GLN A 273 -1.76 29.46 -40.83
CA GLN A 273 -2.69 29.50 -41.96
C GLN A 273 -2.13 30.34 -43.12
N GLU A 274 -1.59 31.53 -42.86
CA GLU A 274 -0.95 32.37 -43.87
C GLU A 274 0.25 31.67 -44.53
N TYR A 275 1.08 30.96 -43.75
CA TYR A 275 2.21 30.19 -44.27
C TYR A 275 1.74 29.02 -45.13
N SER A 276 0.68 28.32 -44.73
CA SER A 276 0.08 27.25 -45.54
C SER A 276 -0.35 27.76 -46.91
N GLU A 277 -0.98 28.93 -46.98
CA GLU A 277 -1.41 29.56 -48.24
C GLU A 277 -0.20 29.91 -49.11
N LEU A 278 0.88 30.44 -48.52
CA LEU A 278 2.13 30.75 -49.23
C LEU A 278 2.84 29.49 -49.78
N TYR A 279 2.82 28.38 -49.04
CA TYR A 279 3.35 27.10 -49.53
C TYR A 279 2.52 26.56 -50.70
N GLN A 280 1.19 26.65 -50.62
CA GLN A 280 0.31 26.30 -51.73
C GLN A 280 0.53 27.17 -52.98
N GLU A 281 0.75 28.48 -52.82
CA GLU A 281 1.07 29.38 -53.94
C GLU A 281 2.37 28.98 -54.66
N LYS A 282 3.32 28.37 -53.94
CA LYS A 282 4.56 27.80 -54.49
C LYS A 282 4.38 26.39 -55.05
N GLY A 283 3.21 25.77 -54.87
CA GLY A 283 2.93 24.39 -55.29
C GLY A 283 3.65 23.34 -54.43
N ILE A 284 3.97 23.68 -53.18
CA ILE A 284 4.72 22.82 -52.26
C ILE A 284 3.80 22.44 -51.09
N ARG A 285 3.83 21.16 -50.69
CA ARG A 285 3.17 20.69 -49.47
C ARG A 285 4.16 20.65 -48.30
N PRO A 286 3.91 21.42 -47.22
CA PRO A 286 4.78 21.44 -46.06
C PRO A 286 4.54 20.24 -45.14
N VAL A 287 5.61 19.52 -44.80
CA VAL A 287 5.64 18.46 -43.80
C VAL A 287 6.23 19.00 -42.50
N LEU A 288 5.40 19.28 -41.51
CA LEU A 288 5.83 19.77 -40.20
C LEU A 288 6.21 18.58 -39.30
N ILE A 289 7.50 18.41 -39.05
CA ILE A 289 8.03 17.35 -38.18
C ILE A 289 8.38 17.95 -36.83
N CYS A 290 7.68 17.51 -35.79
CA CYS A 290 7.92 17.91 -34.40
C CYS A 290 8.41 16.69 -33.62
N GLU A 291 9.71 16.59 -33.31
CA GLU A 291 10.28 15.42 -32.62
C GLU A 291 9.67 15.19 -31.23
N ASP A 292 9.36 16.29 -30.56
CA ASP A 292 8.76 16.30 -29.23
C ASP A 292 7.89 17.54 -29.08
N LEU A 293 6.62 17.33 -28.76
CA LEU A 293 5.62 18.39 -28.61
C LEU A 293 5.93 19.34 -27.43
N THR A 294 6.75 18.91 -26.47
CA THR A 294 7.24 19.77 -25.37
C THR A 294 8.13 20.91 -25.86
N THR A 295 8.77 20.76 -27.03
CA THR A 295 9.68 21.76 -27.62
C THR A 295 8.96 23.08 -27.92
N PHE A 296 7.64 23.05 -28.16
CA PHE A 296 6.84 24.23 -28.49
C PHE A 296 6.44 25.09 -27.28
N SER A 297 6.79 24.68 -26.04
CA SER A 297 6.62 25.47 -24.80
C SER A 297 5.31 26.27 -24.74
N VAL A 298 5.37 27.60 -24.92
CA VAL A 298 4.25 28.56 -24.87
C VAL A 298 3.31 28.46 -26.07
N LEU A 299 3.82 28.05 -27.23
CA LEU A 299 3.07 27.93 -28.49
C LEU A 299 2.31 26.61 -28.61
N LYS A 300 2.56 25.68 -27.69
CA LYS A 300 1.98 24.32 -27.67
C LYS A 300 0.46 24.31 -27.82
N GLU A 301 -0.25 25.12 -27.02
CA GLU A 301 -1.72 25.14 -27.03
C GLU A 301 -2.27 25.68 -28.37
N GLN A 302 -1.72 26.79 -28.87
CA GLN A 302 -2.12 27.35 -30.17
C GLN A 302 -1.78 26.42 -31.34
N LEU A 303 -0.68 25.69 -31.26
CA LEU A 303 -0.29 24.68 -32.25
C LEU A 303 -1.29 23.50 -32.23
N LEU A 304 -1.59 22.93 -31.07
CA LEU A 304 -2.56 21.84 -30.96
C LEU A 304 -3.94 22.29 -31.50
N ASP A 305 -4.41 23.47 -31.10
CA ASP A 305 -5.68 24.03 -31.59
C ASP A 305 -5.71 24.18 -33.12
N HIS A 306 -4.60 24.63 -33.73
CA HIS A 306 -4.48 24.72 -35.19
C HIS A 306 -4.48 23.34 -35.85
N ILE A 307 -3.68 22.41 -35.33
CA ILE A 307 -3.53 21.05 -35.86
C ILE A 307 -4.89 20.33 -35.88
N PHE A 308 -5.71 20.45 -34.84
CA PHE A 308 -7.00 19.74 -34.75
C PHE A 308 -8.16 20.44 -35.47
N GLU A 309 -7.99 21.67 -35.93
CA GLU A 309 -8.90 22.34 -36.86
C GLU A 309 -8.57 21.95 -38.30
N LEU A 310 -8.89 20.69 -38.64
CA LEU A 310 -8.52 20.01 -39.89
C LEU A 310 -8.86 20.78 -41.19
N SER A 311 -9.83 21.69 -41.16
CA SER A 311 -10.25 22.47 -42.35
C SER A 311 -9.53 23.82 -42.51
N SER A 312 -8.53 24.14 -41.70
CA SER A 312 -7.93 25.47 -41.64
C SER A 312 -6.63 25.65 -42.44
N SER A 313 -5.91 24.56 -42.76
CA SER A 313 -4.63 24.60 -43.49
C SER A 313 -4.32 23.25 -44.17
N HIS A 314 -3.14 23.15 -44.81
CA HIS A 314 -2.74 22.08 -45.72
C HIS A 314 -1.35 21.51 -45.37
N TYR A 315 -1.16 21.09 -44.12
CA TYR A 315 0.09 20.49 -43.63
C TYR A 315 0.00 18.97 -43.49
N ASP A 316 1.11 18.28 -43.71
CA ASP A 316 1.33 16.93 -43.18
C ASP A 316 2.13 17.05 -41.89
N ILE A 317 1.59 16.60 -40.77
CA ILE A 317 2.15 16.89 -39.45
C ILE A 317 2.57 15.59 -38.78
N VAL A 318 3.85 15.46 -38.46
CA VAL A 318 4.42 14.33 -37.71
C VAL A 318 4.72 14.80 -36.28
N LEU A 319 4.03 14.23 -35.30
CA LEU A 319 4.15 14.58 -33.89
C LEU A 319 4.77 13.43 -33.10
N GLY A 320 5.98 13.64 -32.56
CA GLY A 320 6.59 12.74 -31.60
C GLY A 320 6.01 12.92 -30.19
N TRP A 321 5.61 11.81 -29.58
CA TRP A 321 5.03 11.76 -28.24
C TRP A 321 5.84 10.84 -27.32
N THR A 322 6.17 11.32 -26.14
CA THR A 322 6.81 10.54 -25.07
C THR A 322 5.77 9.96 -24.12
N ILE A 323 5.96 8.70 -23.72
CA ILE A 323 5.08 7.99 -22.77
C ILE A 323 5.21 8.66 -21.38
N GLY A 324 4.11 8.71 -20.61
CA GLY A 324 4.02 9.41 -19.32
C GLY A 324 3.57 10.87 -19.43
N TRP A 325 3.80 11.54 -20.57
CA TRP A 325 3.26 12.87 -20.84
C TRP A 325 1.72 12.89 -20.96
N GLU A 326 1.13 11.76 -21.33
CA GLU A 326 -0.31 11.62 -21.59
C GLU A 326 -1.17 11.94 -20.37
N GLN A 327 -0.78 11.51 -19.16
CA GLN A 327 -1.64 11.66 -17.97
C GLN A 327 -1.69 13.11 -17.44
N ASP A 328 -0.58 13.85 -17.49
CA ASP A 328 -0.52 15.19 -16.88
C ASP A 328 -0.93 16.33 -17.83
N ASN A 329 -0.87 16.13 -19.15
CA ASN A 329 -1.08 17.19 -20.13
C ASN A 329 -2.31 16.99 -21.04
N ILE A 330 -2.79 15.75 -21.24
CA ILE A 330 -3.96 15.48 -22.10
C ILE A 330 -5.28 15.73 -21.35
N ASP A 331 -5.32 15.46 -20.04
CA ASP A 331 -6.46 15.83 -19.17
C ASP A 331 -6.64 17.35 -19.06
N ASP A 332 -5.54 18.12 -19.19
CA ASP A 332 -5.54 19.58 -19.07
C ASP A 332 -5.88 20.31 -20.40
N ALA A 333 -5.44 19.79 -21.55
CA ALA A 333 -5.63 20.45 -22.85
C ALA A 333 -7.07 20.30 -23.42
N MET A 334 -7.80 19.26 -23.01
CA MET A 334 -9.17 19.04 -23.46
C MET A 334 -10.05 18.57 -22.30
N THR A 335 -11.03 19.39 -21.91
CA THR A 335 -12.02 19.16 -20.84
C THR A 335 -13.02 18.00 -21.12
N ARG A 336 -12.62 16.98 -21.88
CA ARG A 336 -13.41 15.80 -22.21
C ARG A 336 -12.67 14.57 -21.73
N SER A 337 -13.37 13.70 -21.01
CA SER A 337 -12.91 12.43 -20.45
C SER A 337 -12.52 11.37 -21.48
N ASP A 338 -11.99 11.75 -22.65
CA ASP A 338 -11.54 10.84 -23.71
C ASP A 338 -10.70 11.56 -24.79
N ALA A 339 -9.82 12.48 -24.38
CA ALA A 339 -9.01 13.26 -25.33
C ALA A 339 -8.05 12.37 -26.15
N ALA A 340 -7.42 11.35 -25.56
CA ALA A 340 -6.66 10.35 -26.32
C ALA A 340 -7.49 9.65 -27.40
N THR A 341 -8.75 9.32 -27.11
CA THR A 341 -9.72 8.74 -28.06
C THR A 341 -10.15 9.73 -29.13
N TYR A 342 -10.33 11.01 -28.78
CA TYR A 342 -10.60 12.08 -29.73
C TYR A 342 -9.43 12.30 -30.71
N MET A 343 -8.20 12.19 -30.22
CA MET A 343 -6.96 12.36 -31.00
C MET A 343 -6.72 11.16 -31.91
N LYS A 344 -6.82 9.93 -31.37
CA LYS A 344 -6.72 8.66 -32.14
C LYS A 344 -7.79 8.57 -33.23
N GLY A 345 -8.98 9.14 -33.00
CA GLY A 345 -10.06 9.20 -33.99
C GLY A 345 -9.88 10.25 -35.09
N ARG A 346 -8.88 11.14 -34.99
CA ARG A 346 -8.60 12.22 -35.95
C ARG A 346 -7.23 12.12 -36.62
N SER A 347 -6.31 11.34 -36.07
CA SER A 347 -5.02 11.03 -36.69
C SER A 347 -5.18 10.09 -37.88
N GLU A 348 -4.44 10.35 -38.96
CA GLU A 348 -4.31 9.43 -40.10
C GLU A 348 -3.27 8.33 -39.80
N GLY A 349 -2.28 8.64 -38.97
CA GLY A 349 -1.33 7.66 -38.44
C GLY A 349 -1.24 7.75 -36.93
N TYR A 350 -1.40 6.63 -36.23
CA TYR A 350 -1.04 6.48 -34.82
C TYR A 350 -0.07 5.30 -34.73
N LEU A 351 1.19 5.64 -34.48
CA LEU A 351 2.33 4.75 -34.54
C LEU A 351 2.95 4.64 -33.15
N THR A 352 3.28 3.44 -32.72
CA THR A 352 3.87 3.15 -31.41
C THR A 352 5.21 2.44 -31.61
N MET A 353 6.26 2.98 -30.98
CA MET A 353 7.66 2.55 -31.14
C MET A 353 8.16 1.68 -29.99
N THR A 354 7.43 1.62 -28.88
CA THR A 354 7.81 0.87 -27.68
C THR A 354 6.66 0.04 -27.14
N ASP A 355 7.00 -1.05 -26.45
CA ASP A 355 6.04 -1.87 -25.70
C ASP A 355 5.62 -1.24 -24.37
N GLU A 356 4.81 -1.97 -23.60
CA GLU A 356 4.28 -1.56 -22.30
C GLU A 356 5.37 -1.38 -21.23
N ASN A 357 6.53 -2.04 -21.40
CA ASN A 357 7.69 -1.95 -20.50
C ASN A 357 8.71 -0.89 -20.94
N GLY A 358 8.46 -0.22 -22.07
CA GLY A 358 9.34 0.81 -22.61
C GLY A 358 10.50 0.30 -23.47
N ALA A 359 10.49 -0.97 -23.90
CA ALA A 359 11.44 -1.51 -24.85
C ALA A 359 11.08 -1.12 -26.29
N ALA A 360 12.08 -0.78 -27.11
CA ALA A 360 11.86 -0.38 -28.50
C ALA A 360 11.55 -1.59 -29.40
N TYR A 361 10.42 -1.58 -30.11
CA TYR A 361 9.96 -2.71 -30.93
C TYR A 361 10.93 -3.13 -32.05
N PHE A 362 11.66 -2.15 -32.60
CA PHE A 362 12.63 -2.41 -33.67
C PHE A 362 13.97 -2.93 -33.16
N LEU A 363 14.26 -2.76 -31.87
CA LEU A 363 15.52 -3.18 -31.28
C LEU A 363 15.38 -4.60 -30.78
N ASP A 364 15.67 -5.58 -31.64
CA ASP A 364 15.86 -6.96 -31.23
C ASP A 364 17.36 -7.28 -31.08
N ASP A 365 17.66 -8.54 -30.77
CA ASP A 365 19.02 -9.01 -30.53
C ASP A 365 19.90 -8.77 -31.77
N ASP A 366 19.43 -9.08 -32.97
CA ASP A 366 20.20 -8.89 -34.22
C ASP A 366 20.40 -7.41 -34.55
N VAL A 367 19.34 -6.60 -34.43
CA VAL A 367 19.41 -5.15 -34.67
C VAL A 367 20.30 -4.45 -33.64
N SER A 368 20.35 -4.93 -32.40
CA SER A 368 21.25 -4.38 -31.37
C SER A 368 22.73 -4.56 -31.71
N VAL A 369 23.07 -5.70 -32.33
CA VAL A 369 24.40 -6.00 -32.85
C VAL A 369 24.71 -5.14 -34.07
N GLU A 370 23.77 -5.02 -35.01
CA GLU A 370 23.94 -4.19 -36.21
C GLU A 370 24.12 -2.71 -35.86
N LEU A 371 23.33 -2.19 -34.93
CA LEU A 371 23.45 -0.82 -34.40
C LEU A 371 24.83 -0.58 -33.80
N THR A 372 25.29 -1.50 -32.95
CA THR A 372 26.63 -1.42 -32.33
C THR A 372 27.72 -1.47 -33.39
N ARG A 373 27.58 -2.36 -34.38
CA ARG A 373 28.51 -2.51 -35.51
C ARG A 373 28.60 -1.24 -36.34
N SER A 374 27.45 -0.65 -36.68
CA SER A 374 27.34 0.57 -37.49
C SER A 374 28.08 1.74 -36.83
N TYR A 375 27.83 1.98 -35.54
CA TYR A 375 28.51 3.03 -34.77
C TYR A 375 30.00 2.76 -34.58
N LEU A 376 30.42 1.52 -34.28
CA LEU A 376 31.83 1.17 -34.15
C LEU A 376 32.59 1.35 -35.46
N ASN A 377 32.00 0.94 -36.59
CA ASN A 377 32.61 1.12 -37.90
C ASN A 377 32.76 2.60 -38.27
N ALA A 378 31.76 3.43 -37.97
CA ALA A 378 31.85 4.87 -38.17
C ALA A 378 32.99 5.47 -37.31
N ILE A 379 33.04 5.17 -36.01
CA ILE A 379 34.09 5.64 -35.10
C ILE A 379 35.49 5.21 -35.58
N LYS A 380 35.67 3.93 -35.91
CA LYS A 380 36.95 3.37 -36.38
C LYS A 380 37.38 4.00 -37.72
N ARG A 381 36.45 4.30 -38.63
CA ARG A 381 36.74 4.87 -39.96
C ARG A 381 37.25 6.31 -39.89
N HIS A 382 36.70 7.10 -38.97
CA HIS A 382 37.07 8.51 -38.78
C HIS A 382 38.20 8.72 -37.76
N SER A 383 38.53 7.68 -36.99
CA SER A 383 39.70 7.67 -36.09
C SER A 383 41.02 7.66 -36.86
N THR A 384 42.03 8.29 -36.28
CA THR A 384 43.40 8.35 -36.83
C THR A 384 44.31 7.22 -36.35
N THR A 385 43.82 6.43 -35.40
CA THR A 385 44.44 5.21 -34.86
C THR A 385 44.38 4.06 -35.89
N GLY A 386 45.37 3.15 -35.85
CA GLY A 386 45.41 2.01 -36.78
C GLY A 386 44.32 0.99 -36.47
N SER A 387 43.82 0.26 -37.47
CA SER A 387 42.85 -0.82 -37.28
C SER A 387 43.41 -1.95 -36.41
N ALA A 388 42.53 -2.62 -35.67
CA ALA A 388 42.88 -3.82 -34.93
C ALA A 388 43.41 -4.91 -35.88
N PRO A 389 44.32 -5.79 -35.43
CA PRO A 389 44.74 -6.97 -36.18
C PRO A 389 43.55 -7.86 -36.55
N ASP A 390 43.58 -8.49 -37.73
CA ASP A 390 42.48 -9.35 -38.22
C ASP A 390 42.16 -10.50 -37.24
N ASP A 391 43.17 -11.06 -36.58
CA ASP A 391 43.04 -12.10 -35.55
C ASP A 391 42.29 -11.64 -34.29
N VAL A 392 42.42 -10.35 -33.94
CA VAL A 392 41.69 -9.74 -32.83
C VAL A 392 40.25 -9.43 -33.25
N GLU A 393 40.02 -8.88 -34.44
CA GLU A 393 38.64 -8.65 -34.92
C GLU A 393 37.87 -9.97 -35.07
N ASP A 394 38.49 -11.04 -35.59
CA ASP A 394 37.86 -12.36 -35.75
C ASP A 394 37.49 -13.01 -34.40
N SER A 395 38.30 -12.80 -33.35
CA SER A 395 38.03 -13.29 -32.00
C SER A 395 36.81 -12.63 -31.34
N PHE A 396 36.45 -11.44 -31.85
CA PHE A 396 35.40 -10.56 -31.34
C PHE A 396 34.28 -10.34 -32.39
N ASP A 397 34.15 -11.22 -33.38
CA ASP A 397 33.10 -11.20 -34.41
C ASP A 397 33.01 -9.84 -35.18
N GLY A 398 34.16 -9.17 -35.36
CA GLY A 398 34.28 -7.85 -35.99
C GLY A 398 33.77 -6.68 -35.14
N LEU A 399 33.50 -6.90 -33.86
CA LEU A 399 32.92 -5.94 -32.92
C LEU A 399 33.91 -5.50 -31.83
N TYR A 400 35.22 -5.71 -32.01
CA TYR A 400 36.22 -5.43 -30.98
C TYR A 400 36.03 -4.02 -30.38
N PRO A 401 35.95 -3.89 -29.03
CA PRO A 401 36.31 -4.89 -28.01
C PRO A 401 35.16 -5.81 -27.53
N PHE A 402 34.01 -5.83 -28.21
CA PHE A 402 32.84 -6.65 -27.89
C PHE A 402 32.71 -7.84 -28.85
N ASN A 403 31.89 -8.84 -28.51
CA ASN A 403 31.45 -9.88 -29.46
C ASN A 403 29.91 -9.89 -29.53
N GLU A 404 29.30 -10.65 -30.44
CA GLU A 404 27.84 -10.66 -30.59
C GLU A 404 27.14 -11.04 -29.28
N ARG A 405 27.69 -12.05 -28.58
CA ARG A 405 27.21 -12.48 -27.26
C ARG A 405 27.22 -11.35 -26.23
N PHE A 406 28.29 -10.57 -26.15
CA PHE A 406 28.41 -9.46 -25.21
C PHE A 406 27.31 -8.43 -25.46
N VAL A 407 27.06 -8.07 -26.71
CA VAL A 407 26.03 -7.09 -27.07
C VAL A 407 24.64 -7.61 -26.73
N HIS A 408 24.32 -8.88 -27.03
CA HIS A 408 23.05 -9.49 -26.63
C HIS A 408 22.87 -9.51 -25.11
N VAL A 409 23.91 -9.92 -24.37
CA VAL A 409 23.86 -9.97 -22.91
C VAL A 409 23.68 -8.56 -22.34
N ALA A 410 24.45 -7.58 -22.81
CA ALA A 410 24.32 -6.20 -22.37
C ALA A 410 22.94 -5.62 -22.70
N TYR A 411 22.43 -5.86 -23.90
CA TYR A 411 21.10 -5.41 -24.32
C TYR A 411 19.98 -6.01 -23.47
N ARG A 412 20.01 -7.33 -23.24
CA ARG A 412 19.00 -8.03 -22.45
C ARG A 412 18.97 -7.60 -20.98
N GLN A 413 20.11 -7.14 -20.45
CA GLN A 413 20.32 -6.73 -19.06
C GLN A 413 20.27 -5.21 -18.87
N LEU A 414 19.89 -4.42 -19.88
CA LEU A 414 19.72 -2.97 -19.74
C LEU A 414 18.58 -2.66 -18.75
N ASN A 415 18.88 -1.80 -17.79
CA ASN A 415 17.95 -1.28 -16.79
C ASN A 415 18.23 0.21 -16.54
N ASP A 416 17.19 1.01 -16.37
CA ASP A 416 17.27 2.44 -16.10
C ASP A 416 16.46 2.76 -14.84
N GLU A 417 17.15 2.89 -13.70
CA GLU A 417 16.56 3.29 -12.41
C GLU A 417 15.39 2.41 -11.94
N GLY A 418 15.47 1.09 -12.18
CA GLY A 418 14.42 0.12 -11.79
C GLY A 418 13.34 -0.10 -12.85
N SER A 419 13.57 0.38 -14.07
CA SER A 419 12.71 0.14 -15.23
C SER A 419 13.47 -0.65 -16.31
N ASP A 420 12.87 -1.73 -16.82
CA ASP A 420 13.41 -2.60 -17.88
C ASP A 420 13.47 -1.92 -19.28
N ARG A 421 13.78 -0.63 -19.33
CA ARG A 421 13.84 0.17 -20.55
C ARG A 421 14.97 -0.30 -21.44
N LYS A 422 14.59 -0.82 -22.60
CA LYS A 422 15.53 -1.28 -23.64
C LYS A 422 15.46 -0.36 -24.84
N THR A 423 16.32 0.67 -24.83
CA THR A 423 16.37 1.64 -25.91
C THR A 423 17.74 1.69 -26.59
N PRO A 424 17.79 2.00 -27.90
CA PRO A 424 19.04 2.18 -28.64
C PRO A 424 19.99 3.15 -27.96
N ARG A 425 19.43 4.23 -27.40
CA ARG A 425 20.18 5.27 -26.70
C ARG A 425 20.86 4.73 -25.43
N LEU A 426 20.18 3.91 -24.64
CA LEU A 426 20.76 3.32 -23.44
C LEU A 426 21.91 2.37 -23.80
N LEU A 427 21.71 1.50 -24.80
CA LEU A 427 22.77 0.62 -25.31
C LEU A 427 24.02 1.41 -25.74
N LEU A 428 23.84 2.45 -26.56
CA LEU A 428 24.96 3.22 -27.09
C LEU A 428 25.66 4.08 -26.02
N LEU A 429 24.91 4.82 -25.18
CA LEU A 429 25.50 5.74 -24.19
C LEU A 429 26.00 5.03 -22.94
N ARG A 430 25.22 4.08 -22.40
CA ARG A 430 25.51 3.45 -21.12
C ARG A 430 26.37 2.22 -21.25
N VAL A 431 26.36 1.51 -22.39
CA VAL A 431 27.19 0.32 -22.60
C VAL A 431 28.37 0.63 -23.51
N VAL A 432 28.10 0.95 -24.78
CA VAL A 432 29.16 1.07 -25.81
C VAL A 432 30.11 2.22 -25.48
N LYS A 433 29.59 3.43 -25.27
CA LYS A 433 30.40 4.60 -24.93
C LYS A 433 31.13 4.46 -23.60
N HIS A 434 30.49 3.89 -22.57
CA HIS A 434 31.11 3.65 -21.27
C HIS A 434 32.32 2.72 -21.40
N CYS A 435 32.18 1.61 -22.13
CA CYS A 435 33.27 0.66 -22.34
C CYS A 435 34.38 1.22 -23.23
N LEU A 436 34.05 1.95 -24.32
CA LEU A 436 35.06 2.54 -25.21
C LEU A 436 35.89 3.65 -24.56
N LYS A 437 35.33 4.35 -23.56
CA LYS A 437 36.04 5.40 -22.79
C LYS A 437 36.76 4.86 -21.56
N SER A 438 36.52 3.60 -21.19
CA SER A 438 37.20 2.96 -20.08
C SER A 438 38.61 2.53 -20.48
N SER A 439 39.57 2.65 -19.54
CA SER A 439 40.90 2.06 -19.70
C SER A 439 40.92 0.54 -19.40
N TRP A 440 39.81 0.02 -18.88
CA TRP A 440 39.63 -1.39 -18.50
C TRP A 440 38.87 -2.16 -19.59
N PRO A 441 39.12 -3.48 -19.72
CA PRO A 441 38.33 -4.34 -20.61
C PRO A 441 36.82 -4.28 -20.30
N PRO A 442 35.94 -4.57 -21.28
CA PRO A 442 34.50 -4.45 -21.10
C PRO A 442 33.94 -5.26 -19.91
N TYR A 443 34.42 -6.48 -19.65
CA TYR A 443 33.93 -7.31 -18.52
C TYR A 443 34.20 -6.66 -17.14
N GLU A 444 35.23 -5.81 -17.03
CA GLU A 444 35.59 -5.12 -15.79
C GLU A 444 34.95 -3.72 -15.73
N ALA A 445 34.88 -3.02 -16.87
CA ALA A 445 34.19 -1.73 -16.99
C ALA A 445 32.68 -1.83 -16.66
N MET A 446 32.06 -2.97 -16.95
CA MET A 446 30.64 -3.22 -16.65
C MET A 446 30.35 -3.39 -15.16
N LYS A 447 31.35 -3.71 -14.31
CA LYS A 447 31.13 -3.82 -12.85
C LYS A 447 30.79 -2.49 -12.18
N SER A 448 31.23 -1.38 -12.78
CA SER A 448 30.91 -0.03 -12.28
C SER A 448 29.68 0.57 -12.96
N ASN A 449 28.96 -0.20 -13.78
CA ASN A 449 27.83 0.29 -14.56
C ASN A 449 26.52 0.00 -13.82
N SER A 450 25.82 1.05 -13.38
CA SER A 450 24.53 0.94 -12.70
C SER A 450 23.34 0.73 -13.65
N PHE A 451 23.57 0.80 -14.97
CA PHE A 451 22.51 0.74 -16.00
C PHE A 451 22.41 -0.63 -16.68
N VAL A 452 23.23 -1.59 -16.25
CA VAL A 452 23.17 -2.94 -16.75
C VAL A 452 23.24 -3.88 -15.57
N ASP A 453 22.16 -4.64 -15.40
CA ASP A 453 22.06 -5.63 -14.35
C ASP A 453 23.10 -6.71 -14.55
N THR A 454 23.39 -7.41 -13.46
CA THR A 454 24.47 -8.36 -13.44
C THR A 454 24.03 -9.71 -14.01
N PRO A 455 24.47 -10.15 -15.22
CA PRO A 455 24.02 -11.43 -15.75
C PRO A 455 24.36 -12.62 -14.85
N THR A 456 23.42 -13.56 -14.75
CA THR A 456 23.48 -14.73 -13.86
C THR A 456 24.66 -15.68 -14.10
N PHE A 457 25.09 -16.36 -13.03
CA PHE A 457 26.11 -17.42 -13.11
C PHE A 457 25.53 -18.70 -13.76
N GLY A 458 26.00 -19.02 -14.96
CA GLY A 458 25.78 -20.34 -15.58
C GLY A 458 26.77 -21.43 -15.12
N ILE A 459 27.79 -21.04 -14.36
CA ILE A 459 28.98 -21.84 -14.05
C ILE A 459 29.12 -22.04 -12.53
N ASP A 460 29.75 -23.14 -12.12
CA ASP A 460 30.05 -23.48 -10.73
C ASP A 460 30.87 -22.40 -10.01
N MET A 461 30.45 -21.99 -8.80
CA MET A 461 31.12 -20.93 -8.02
C MET A 461 32.51 -21.33 -7.50
N LYS A 462 32.99 -22.54 -7.82
CA LYS A 462 34.36 -23.01 -7.50
C LYS A 462 35.48 -22.30 -8.28
N TYR A 463 35.17 -21.61 -9.38
CA TYR A 463 36.15 -20.94 -10.24
C TYR A 463 36.49 -19.52 -9.76
N ASP A 464 37.69 -19.03 -10.10
CA ASP A 464 38.11 -17.67 -9.75
C ASP A 464 37.21 -16.60 -10.40
N GLN A 465 37.03 -15.48 -9.70
CA GLN A 465 36.13 -14.39 -10.10
C GLN A 465 36.36 -13.89 -11.53
N ILE A 466 37.62 -13.83 -11.99
CA ILE A 466 37.98 -13.36 -13.33
C ILE A 466 37.35 -14.27 -14.41
N TYR A 467 37.35 -15.58 -14.19
CA TYR A 467 36.76 -16.55 -15.13
C TYR A 467 35.23 -16.52 -15.10
N LEU A 468 34.65 -16.30 -13.92
CA LEU A 468 33.20 -16.09 -13.76
C LEU A 468 32.76 -14.83 -14.51
N ASP A 469 33.50 -13.72 -14.43
CA ASP A 469 33.16 -12.47 -15.13
C ASP A 469 33.31 -12.60 -16.65
N LEU A 470 34.39 -13.22 -17.13
CA LEU A 470 34.61 -13.45 -18.56
C LEU A 470 33.53 -14.34 -19.17
N SER A 471 33.21 -15.45 -18.51
CA SER A 471 32.20 -16.39 -19.00
C SER A 471 30.78 -15.83 -18.93
N ARG A 472 30.51 -14.95 -17.98
CA ARG A 472 29.25 -14.22 -17.88
C ARG A 472 29.00 -13.31 -19.10
N TRP A 473 30.03 -12.62 -19.57
CA TRP A 473 29.89 -11.65 -20.67
C TRP A 473 30.15 -12.25 -22.06
N TYR A 474 31.12 -13.15 -22.18
CA TYR A 474 31.60 -13.70 -23.45
C TYR A 474 31.29 -15.20 -23.63
N GLY A 475 30.70 -15.86 -22.62
CA GLY A 475 30.45 -17.29 -22.64
C GLY A 475 29.28 -17.70 -23.53
N VAL A 476 29.51 -18.78 -24.28
CA VAL A 476 28.54 -19.42 -25.18
C VAL A 476 28.28 -20.84 -24.68
N PRO A 477 27.03 -21.34 -24.67
CA PRO A 477 26.74 -22.73 -24.31
C PRO A 477 27.41 -23.72 -25.27
N VAL A 478 28.17 -24.66 -24.72
CA VAL A 478 28.92 -25.69 -25.46
C VAL A 478 28.73 -27.07 -24.82
N GLU A 479 29.04 -28.14 -25.54
CA GLU A 479 28.93 -29.49 -25.00
C GLU A 479 29.83 -29.68 -23.75
N GLY A 480 29.19 -29.90 -22.60
CA GLY A 480 29.85 -30.05 -21.30
C GLY A 480 29.87 -28.81 -20.42
N GLY A 481 29.36 -27.64 -20.86
CA GLY A 481 29.37 -26.44 -20.03
C GLY A 481 29.16 -25.12 -20.76
N VAL A 482 29.85 -24.07 -20.31
CA VAL A 482 29.89 -22.75 -20.96
C VAL A 482 31.31 -22.50 -21.47
N GLY A 483 31.45 -22.18 -22.75
CA GLY A 483 32.71 -22.00 -23.47
C GLY A 483 33.04 -20.53 -23.74
N VAL A 484 34.29 -20.12 -23.54
CA VAL A 484 34.80 -18.77 -23.92
C VAL A 484 35.96 -18.92 -24.92
N LYS A 485 35.96 -18.13 -26.01
CA LYS A 485 37.01 -18.18 -27.05
C LYS A 485 38.39 -17.86 -26.46
N VAL A 486 39.41 -18.66 -26.80
CA VAL A 486 40.80 -18.50 -26.31
C VAL A 486 41.39 -17.13 -26.67
N GLY A 487 41.07 -16.60 -27.86
CA GLY A 487 41.53 -15.27 -28.32
C GLY A 487 41.11 -14.11 -27.42
N ILE A 488 40.01 -14.26 -26.65
CA ILE A 488 39.55 -13.24 -25.69
C ILE A 488 40.50 -13.18 -24.47
N PHE A 489 40.95 -14.33 -23.97
CA PHE A 489 41.93 -14.40 -22.89
C PHE A 489 43.28 -13.83 -23.30
N GLU A 490 43.74 -14.18 -24.50
CA GLU A 490 45.02 -13.69 -25.05
C GLU A 490 45.01 -12.17 -25.26
N THR A 491 43.91 -11.63 -25.76
CA THR A 491 43.76 -10.18 -26.03
C THR A 491 43.72 -9.34 -24.76
N PHE A 492 43.09 -9.84 -23.69
CA PHE A 492 43.04 -9.14 -22.40
C PHE A 492 44.22 -9.47 -21.46
N GLY A 493 45.13 -10.36 -21.89
CA GLY A 493 46.32 -10.73 -21.12
C GLY A 493 46.01 -11.56 -19.87
N ILE A 494 44.99 -12.41 -19.93
CA ILE A 494 44.52 -13.26 -18.82
C ILE A 494 45.08 -14.67 -18.99
N ASP A 495 45.71 -15.19 -17.94
CA ASP A 495 46.25 -16.55 -17.95
C ASP A 495 45.13 -17.59 -18.08
N LEU A 496 45.32 -18.57 -18.98
CA LEU A 496 44.38 -19.67 -19.15
C LEU A 496 44.33 -20.54 -17.87
N PRO A 497 43.14 -21.03 -17.46
CA PRO A 497 43.04 -21.94 -16.33
C PRO A 497 43.82 -23.24 -16.61
N ASP A 498 44.34 -23.87 -15.56
CA ASP A 498 45.00 -25.18 -15.68
C ASP A 498 44.05 -26.18 -16.36
N SER A 499 44.55 -26.98 -17.31
CA SER A 499 43.74 -27.94 -18.09
C SER A 499 43.04 -28.99 -17.22
N ASP A 500 43.51 -29.20 -16.00
CA ASP A 500 42.92 -30.09 -14.99
C ASP A 500 41.72 -29.44 -14.26
N VAL A 501 41.53 -28.13 -14.39
CA VAL A 501 40.48 -27.31 -13.75
C VAL A 501 39.37 -26.95 -14.74
N ALA A 502 39.73 -26.58 -15.97
CA ALA A 502 38.79 -26.36 -17.08
C ALA A 502 39.43 -26.84 -18.40
N PRO A 503 38.81 -27.77 -19.14
CA PRO A 503 39.39 -28.28 -20.39
C PRO A 503 39.33 -27.22 -21.50
N VAL A 504 40.44 -27.07 -22.24
CA VAL A 504 40.47 -26.36 -23.52
C VAL A 504 40.08 -27.35 -24.62
N ARG A 505 39.00 -27.08 -25.34
CA ARG A 505 38.50 -27.88 -26.46
C ARG A 505 38.43 -26.99 -27.70
N GLY A 506 39.22 -27.30 -28.72
CA GLY A 506 39.34 -26.47 -29.93
C GLY A 506 39.73 -25.02 -29.59
N GLU A 507 38.92 -24.05 -30.03
CA GLU A 507 39.11 -22.61 -29.76
C GLU A 507 38.47 -22.13 -28.45
N TYR A 508 37.91 -23.01 -27.60
CA TYR A 508 37.15 -22.66 -26.40
C TYR A 508 37.74 -23.22 -25.11
N VAL A 509 37.64 -22.45 -24.02
CA VAL A 509 37.83 -22.92 -22.63
C VAL A 509 36.45 -23.22 -22.04
N VAL A 510 36.21 -24.46 -21.58
CA VAL A 510 34.87 -24.93 -21.12
C VAL A 510 34.79 -25.01 -19.59
N PHE A 511 33.77 -24.38 -19.00
CA PHE A 511 33.52 -24.37 -17.54
C PHE A 511 32.26 -25.16 -17.14
N ASP A 512 32.31 -25.88 -16.01
CA ASP A 512 31.21 -26.73 -15.50
C ASP A 512 30.01 -25.90 -14.98
N LYS A 513 28.76 -26.41 -15.10
CA LYS A 513 27.53 -25.78 -14.58
C LYS A 513 27.36 -25.93 -13.05
N GLY A 514 26.86 -24.90 -12.37
CA GLY A 514 26.65 -24.85 -10.89
C GLY A 514 25.19 -25.10 -10.43
N LYS A 515 24.92 -25.21 -9.12
CA LYS A 515 23.56 -25.49 -8.57
C LYS A 515 22.48 -24.47 -8.96
N GLY A 516 22.85 -23.21 -9.19
CA GLY A 516 21.93 -22.19 -9.73
C GLY A 516 21.36 -22.59 -11.09
N SER A 517 22.06 -23.45 -11.85
CA SER A 517 21.55 -23.99 -13.12
C SER A 517 20.30 -24.82 -12.92
N ALA A 518 20.09 -25.50 -11.79
CA ALA A 518 18.89 -26.29 -11.54
C ALA A 518 17.64 -25.40 -11.38
N VAL A 519 17.78 -24.22 -10.77
CA VAL A 519 16.69 -23.24 -10.68
C VAL A 519 16.47 -22.59 -12.05
N LEU A 520 17.53 -22.27 -12.80
CA LEU A 520 17.43 -21.79 -14.18
C LEU A 520 16.76 -22.83 -15.12
N ASP A 521 17.03 -24.11 -14.91
CA ASP A 521 16.40 -25.21 -15.66
C ASP A 521 14.90 -25.36 -15.29
N LYS A 522 14.53 -25.10 -14.02
CA LYS A 522 13.13 -25.02 -13.56
C LYS A 522 12.41 -23.77 -14.06
N ILE A 523 13.11 -22.65 -14.23
CA ILE A 523 12.54 -21.44 -14.87
C ILE A 523 12.14 -21.76 -16.31
N LYS A 524 13.00 -22.48 -17.05
CA LYS A 524 12.74 -22.96 -18.42
C LYS A 524 11.68 -24.08 -18.47
N ASN A 525 11.55 -24.87 -17.40
CA ASN A 525 10.59 -25.97 -17.29
C ASN A 525 9.87 -25.91 -15.94
N PRO A 526 8.87 -25.02 -15.79
CA PRO A 526 8.22 -24.81 -14.50
C PRO A 526 7.53 -26.10 -14.02
N PRO A 527 7.58 -26.40 -12.71
CA PRO A 527 6.90 -27.55 -12.16
C PRO A 527 5.39 -27.43 -12.37
N THR A 528 4.79 -28.39 -13.07
CA THR A 528 3.34 -28.41 -13.32
C THR A 528 2.62 -28.89 -12.06
N PRO A 529 1.57 -28.19 -11.57
CA PRO A 529 0.78 -28.66 -10.46
C PRO A 529 0.08 -29.97 -10.85
N LYS A 530 0.40 -31.06 -10.15
CA LYS A 530 -0.38 -32.30 -10.24
C LYS A 530 -1.74 -32.05 -9.58
N HIS A 531 -2.73 -31.62 -10.36
CA HIS A 531 -4.11 -31.73 -9.92
C HIS A 531 -4.49 -33.22 -9.86
N GLU A 532 -4.56 -33.78 -8.65
CA GLU A 532 -5.33 -34.99 -8.40
C GLU A 532 -6.79 -34.68 -8.72
N THR A 533 -7.21 -35.05 -9.93
CA THR A 533 -8.61 -35.28 -10.25
C THR A 533 -8.83 -36.78 -10.10
N ASP A 534 -9.39 -37.16 -8.95
CA ASP A 534 -10.16 -38.38 -8.85
C ASP A 534 -11.35 -38.25 -9.81
N GLU A 535 -11.33 -38.97 -10.93
CA GLU A 535 -12.52 -39.56 -11.56
C GLU A 535 -12.12 -40.49 -12.74
N ASP A 536 -12.38 -41.77 -12.50
CA ASP A 536 -12.81 -42.84 -13.40
C ASP A 536 -11.83 -43.51 -14.38
N GLU A 537 -11.48 -44.74 -14.00
CA GLU A 537 -11.24 -45.88 -14.90
C GLU A 537 -12.29 -45.91 -16.02
N ASP A 538 -11.88 -45.77 -17.28
CA ASP A 538 -12.50 -46.49 -18.38
C ASP A 538 -11.48 -46.78 -19.49
N ASP A 539 -11.13 -48.05 -19.48
CA ASP A 539 -10.33 -48.86 -20.38
C ASP A 539 -10.96 -48.93 -21.79
N TYR A 540 -10.24 -48.56 -22.85
CA TYR A 540 -10.39 -49.13 -24.19
C TYR A 540 -9.10 -49.03 -25.01
N ASP A 541 -8.38 -50.14 -25.02
CA ASP A 541 -7.41 -50.62 -26.01
C ASP A 541 -7.87 -50.49 -27.48
N SER A 542 -6.89 -50.32 -28.38
CA SER A 542 -6.69 -51.09 -29.64
C SER A 542 -5.69 -50.32 -30.52
N ASP A 543 -4.42 -50.73 -30.44
CA ASP A 543 -3.73 -51.65 -31.36
C ASP A 543 -2.85 -50.86 -32.34
N GLU A 544 -1.53 -50.92 -32.15
CA GLU A 544 -0.63 -51.84 -32.86
C GLU A 544 -0.59 -51.57 -34.38
N GLU A 545 0.59 -51.18 -34.89
CA GLU A 545 1.43 -52.16 -35.58
C GLU A 545 2.76 -51.57 -36.10
N THR A 546 3.84 -52.11 -35.55
CA THR A 546 4.97 -52.78 -36.25
C THR A 546 6.07 -52.02 -37.01
N GLY A 547 7.28 -52.53 -36.73
CA GLY A 547 8.46 -52.60 -37.61
C GLY A 547 9.72 -52.16 -36.85
N GLY A 548 10.50 -53.02 -36.16
CA GLY A 548 11.24 -54.21 -36.67
C GLY A 548 12.45 -53.72 -37.49
N ASP A 549 13.72 -54.06 -37.31
CA ASP A 549 14.52 -55.03 -36.55
C ASP A 549 15.90 -54.33 -36.32
N ASP A 550 16.56 -54.45 -35.17
CA ASP A 550 17.60 -55.45 -34.83
C ASP A 550 18.81 -55.58 -35.79
N GLN A 551 20.02 -55.56 -35.18
CA GLN A 551 21.30 -56.14 -35.64
C GLN A 551 22.12 -55.38 -36.71
N ASP A 552 23.44 -55.26 -36.72
CA ASP A 552 24.56 -55.88 -35.97
C ASP A 552 25.87 -55.17 -36.40
N ASP A 553 26.86 -55.19 -35.50
CA ASP A 553 28.32 -55.08 -35.65
C ASP A 553 29.01 -54.44 -36.88
N GLY A 554 29.95 -53.54 -36.58
CA GLY A 554 31.02 -53.15 -37.50
C GLY A 554 32.11 -52.30 -36.84
N GLU A 555 33.20 -52.93 -36.41
CA GLU A 555 34.47 -52.27 -36.04
C GLU A 555 34.92 -51.27 -37.12
N THR A 556 35.28 -50.05 -36.71
CA THR A 556 36.17 -49.17 -37.49
C THR A 556 37.14 -48.46 -36.53
N ASP A 557 38.39 -48.32 -37.00
CA ASP A 557 39.60 -47.86 -36.30
C ASP A 557 39.48 -46.52 -35.54
N PRO A 558 40.39 -46.24 -34.59
CA PRO A 558 40.48 -44.95 -33.91
C PRO A 558 41.04 -43.90 -34.88
N ASP A 559 40.15 -43.23 -35.59
CA ASP A 559 40.47 -41.99 -36.30
C ASP A 559 40.37 -40.82 -35.31
N GLU A 560 41.39 -39.98 -35.33
CA GLU A 560 41.58 -38.79 -34.50
C GLU A 560 40.30 -37.94 -34.47
N GLU A 561 39.71 -37.76 -33.28
CA GLU A 561 38.63 -36.80 -33.04
C GLU A 561 39.19 -35.40 -33.36
N ASP A 562 38.77 -34.83 -34.48
CA ASP A 562 38.81 -33.38 -34.66
C ASP A 562 37.92 -32.77 -33.56
N ASP A 563 38.54 -32.01 -32.65
CA ASP A 563 37.94 -31.27 -31.53
C ASP A 563 37.01 -30.13 -32.02
N ASP A 564 35.98 -30.44 -32.80
CA ASP A 564 34.97 -29.44 -33.20
C ASP A 564 33.89 -29.33 -32.10
N VAL A 565 33.93 -28.23 -31.35
CA VAL A 565 32.94 -27.90 -30.32
C VAL A 565 31.64 -27.47 -30.98
N THR A 566 30.56 -28.23 -30.77
CA THR A 566 29.21 -27.81 -31.21
C THR A 566 28.63 -26.79 -30.22
N VAL A 567 28.43 -25.56 -30.68
CA VAL A 567 27.65 -24.53 -29.99
C VAL A 567 26.18 -24.95 -29.96
N ILE A 568 25.53 -24.86 -28.80
CA ILE A 568 24.11 -25.21 -28.64
C ILE A 568 23.30 -23.92 -28.76
N ASP A 569 22.45 -23.81 -29.78
CA ASP A 569 21.46 -22.72 -29.86
C ASP A 569 20.42 -22.92 -28.75
N GLU A 570 20.54 -22.18 -27.64
CA GLU A 570 19.50 -22.15 -26.60
C GLU A 570 18.31 -21.30 -27.10
N PRO A 571 17.06 -21.79 -26.97
CA PRO A 571 15.89 -21.00 -27.32
C PRO A 571 15.81 -19.74 -26.46
N GLU A 572 15.33 -18.64 -27.04
CA GLU A 572 15.10 -17.39 -26.32
C GLU A 572 14.16 -17.60 -25.15
N LEU A 573 14.54 -17.05 -23.99
CA LEU A 573 13.69 -17.03 -22.81
C LEU A 573 12.49 -16.10 -23.04
N SER A 574 11.31 -16.58 -22.69
CA SER A 574 10.11 -15.75 -22.63
C SER A 574 10.30 -14.60 -21.63
N GLU A 575 9.45 -13.58 -21.72
CA GLU A 575 9.52 -12.42 -20.82
C GLU A 575 9.33 -12.82 -19.35
N GLU A 576 8.37 -13.71 -19.07
CA GLU A 576 8.14 -14.28 -17.74
C GLU A 576 9.36 -15.08 -17.22
N GLU A 577 10.03 -15.81 -18.11
CA GLU A 577 11.24 -16.56 -17.74
C GLU A 577 12.41 -15.63 -17.42
N ARG A 578 12.54 -14.50 -18.14
CA ARG A 578 13.55 -13.48 -17.86
C ARG A 578 13.30 -12.79 -16.54
N GLU A 579 12.06 -12.44 -16.22
CA GLU A 579 11.70 -11.82 -14.94
C GLU A 579 12.01 -12.76 -13.77
N ARG A 580 11.65 -14.05 -13.87
CA ARG A 580 11.99 -15.06 -12.85
C ARG A 580 13.49 -15.25 -12.68
N GLN A 581 14.25 -15.20 -13.79
CA GLN A 581 15.71 -15.28 -13.75
C GLN A 581 16.32 -14.06 -13.06
N HIS A 582 15.81 -12.86 -13.32
CA HIS A 582 16.23 -11.63 -12.65
C HIS A 582 16.00 -11.69 -11.14
N LYS A 583 14.80 -12.07 -10.71
CA LYS A 583 14.45 -12.25 -9.28
C LYS A 583 15.36 -13.27 -8.56
N PHE A 584 15.73 -14.34 -9.25
CA PHE A 584 16.68 -15.32 -8.73
C PHE A 584 18.10 -14.77 -8.60
N GLN A 585 18.52 -13.91 -9.54
CA GLN A 585 19.83 -13.27 -9.51
C GLN A 585 19.97 -12.33 -8.33
N GLU A 586 19.00 -11.44 -8.12
CA GLU A 586 19.01 -10.51 -6.99
C GLU A 586 19.07 -11.26 -5.65
N PHE A 587 18.40 -12.41 -5.54
CA PHE A 587 18.51 -13.26 -4.35
C PHE A 587 19.93 -13.80 -4.16
N GLN A 588 20.61 -14.25 -5.21
CA GLN A 588 21.98 -14.75 -5.11
C GLN A 588 22.97 -13.65 -4.71
N ASP A 589 22.78 -12.44 -5.25
CA ASP A 589 23.59 -11.28 -4.92
C ASP A 589 23.36 -10.83 -3.46
N TRP A 590 22.11 -10.80 -3.00
CA TRP A 590 21.76 -10.52 -1.60
C TRP A 590 22.37 -11.54 -0.63
N VAL A 591 22.23 -12.84 -0.90
CA VAL A 591 22.78 -13.91 -0.03
C VAL A 591 24.31 -13.86 0.05
N THR A 592 24.99 -13.43 -1.02
CA THR A 592 26.46 -13.44 -1.12
C THR A 592 27.09 -12.16 -0.60
N ASN A 593 26.55 -11.00 -0.99
CA ASN A 593 27.15 -9.69 -0.75
C ASN A 593 26.42 -8.85 0.31
N GLY A 594 25.18 -9.23 0.68
CA GLY A 594 24.35 -8.46 1.62
C GLY A 594 23.93 -7.09 1.08
N GLU A 595 23.87 -6.93 -0.24
CA GLU A 595 23.45 -5.70 -0.94
C GLU A 595 21.92 -5.53 -0.97
N GLU A 596 21.38 -4.47 -1.59
CA GLU A 596 19.93 -4.26 -1.71
C GLU A 596 19.25 -5.44 -2.45
N TYR A 597 18.03 -5.81 -2.02
CA TYR A 597 17.27 -6.93 -2.60
C TYR A 597 15.91 -6.44 -3.13
N PRO A 598 15.84 -5.85 -4.34
CA PRO A 598 14.63 -5.23 -4.88
C PRO A 598 13.41 -6.18 -4.96
N SER A 599 13.64 -7.46 -5.26
CA SER A 599 12.60 -8.51 -5.33
C SER A 599 12.35 -9.19 -3.98
N SER A 600 12.56 -8.47 -2.87
CA SER A 600 12.33 -8.95 -1.50
C SER A 600 10.92 -9.51 -1.29
N ASP A 601 9.92 -8.97 -2.01
CA ASP A 601 8.54 -9.45 -2.00
C ASP A 601 8.40 -10.93 -2.43
N THR A 602 9.24 -11.41 -3.35
CA THR A 602 9.16 -12.81 -3.84
C THR A 602 9.58 -13.80 -2.75
N LEU A 603 10.67 -13.49 -2.04
CA LEU A 603 11.10 -14.29 -0.89
C LEU A 603 10.13 -14.15 0.29
N HIS A 604 9.60 -12.94 0.49
CA HIS A 604 8.60 -12.66 1.51
C HIS A 604 7.36 -13.55 1.34
N ASP A 605 6.79 -13.65 0.14
CA ASP A 605 5.60 -14.47 -0.12
C ASP A 605 5.86 -15.96 0.12
N GLY A 606 7.03 -16.45 -0.28
CA GLY A 606 7.49 -17.80 0.04
C GLY A 606 7.60 -18.05 1.55
N ALA A 607 8.15 -17.09 2.29
CA ALA A 607 8.29 -17.18 3.74
C ALA A 607 6.92 -17.14 4.45
N VAL A 608 5.98 -16.30 3.99
CA VAL A 608 4.60 -16.25 4.49
C VAL A 608 3.92 -17.60 4.31
N GLU A 609 3.98 -18.19 3.11
CA GLU A 609 3.39 -19.51 2.86
C GLU A 609 3.98 -20.56 3.81
N VAL A 610 5.30 -20.59 4.00
CA VAL A 610 5.94 -21.56 4.91
C VAL A 610 5.42 -21.41 6.34
N LEU A 611 5.21 -20.18 6.82
CA LEU A 611 4.67 -19.93 8.17
C LEU A 611 3.20 -20.34 8.30
N GLU A 612 2.37 -20.05 7.29
CA GLU A 612 0.92 -20.33 7.31
C GLU A 612 0.58 -21.79 6.99
N ARG A 613 1.50 -22.53 6.36
CA ARG A 613 1.28 -23.93 5.96
C ARG A 613 0.92 -24.86 7.12
N TRP A 614 1.55 -24.66 8.28
CA TRP A 614 1.30 -25.50 9.48
C TRP A 614 0.65 -24.74 10.63
N HIS A 615 0.82 -23.43 10.71
CA HIS A 615 0.41 -22.62 11.85
C HIS A 615 -0.53 -21.49 11.44
N ASP A 616 -1.22 -20.94 12.44
CA ASP A 616 -1.81 -19.60 12.32
C ASP A 616 -0.95 -18.66 13.19
N PRO A 617 0.06 -18.00 12.59
CA PRO A 617 1.07 -17.26 13.34
C PRO A 617 0.52 -16.00 13.99
N THR A 618 -0.40 -15.32 13.30
CA THR A 618 -1.02 -14.08 13.80
C THR A 618 -2.02 -14.31 14.94
N ARG A 619 -2.37 -15.56 15.24
CA ARG A 619 -3.36 -15.94 16.25
C ARG A 619 -2.75 -16.26 17.60
N LEU A 620 -3.06 -15.45 18.61
CA LEU A 620 -2.78 -15.67 20.02
C LEU A 620 -4.03 -16.22 20.73
N SER A 621 -3.94 -17.48 21.16
CA SER A 621 -5.01 -18.23 21.86
C SER A 621 -4.39 -19.34 22.71
N ASN A 622 -5.19 -20.29 23.20
CA ASN A 622 -4.63 -21.47 23.87
C ASN A 622 -3.72 -22.28 22.93
N PRO A 623 -2.42 -22.45 23.24
CA PRO A 623 -1.48 -23.17 22.37
C PRO A 623 -1.78 -24.67 22.28
N ASN A 624 -2.52 -25.22 23.23
CA ASN A 624 -2.94 -26.62 23.26
C ASN A 624 -4.31 -26.85 22.59
N ALA A 625 -5.00 -25.77 22.17
CA ALA A 625 -6.30 -25.90 21.54
C ALA A 625 -6.21 -26.41 20.10
N SER A 626 -7.07 -27.36 19.78
CA SER A 626 -7.17 -27.93 18.43
C SER A 626 -8.19 -27.19 17.54
N THR A 627 -9.03 -26.34 18.13
CA THR A 627 -10.07 -25.59 17.44
C THR A 627 -9.54 -24.27 16.89
N ARG A 628 -9.48 -24.18 15.56
CA ARG A 628 -9.12 -22.96 14.81
C ARG A 628 -10.25 -21.92 14.73
N SER A 629 -11.50 -22.31 15.04
CA SER A 629 -12.69 -21.46 14.93
C SER A 629 -13.03 -20.66 16.19
N ALA A 630 -12.37 -20.93 17.31
CA ALA A 630 -12.60 -20.18 18.55
C ALA A 630 -11.93 -18.81 18.46
N SER A 631 -12.64 -17.78 18.93
CA SER A 631 -12.16 -16.41 18.95
C SER A 631 -10.83 -16.26 19.67
N ALA A 632 -10.00 -15.35 19.19
CA ALA A 632 -8.63 -15.18 19.63
C ALA A 632 -8.19 -13.72 19.43
N ILE A 633 -7.01 -13.40 19.96
CA ILE A 633 -6.36 -12.12 19.67
C ILE A 633 -5.53 -12.31 18.40
N TYR A 634 -5.77 -11.48 17.39
CA TYR A 634 -5.07 -11.48 16.11
C TYR A 634 -4.18 -10.25 15.98
N TYR A 635 -2.97 -10.44 15.44
CA TYR A 635 -2.18 -9.36 14.87
C TYR A 635 -2.70 -9.01 13.47
N ALA A 636 -3.32 -7.85 13.32
CA ALA A 636 -4.07 -7.43 12.13
C ALA A 636 -3.51 -6.16 11.47
N ARG A 637 -2.20 -5.90 11.60
CA ARG A 637 -1.49 -4.84 10.86
C ARG A 637 -1.08 -5.37 9.49
N GLY A 638 -1.46 -4.67 8.42
CA GLY A 638 -1.22 -5.12 7.03
C GLY A 638 -2.03 -6.36 6.65
N ASP A 639 -1.78 -6.86 5.43
CA ASP A 639 -2.46 -8.04 4.89
C ASP A 639 -1.74 -9.36 5.21
N ASN A 640 -0.42 -9.33 5.43
CA ASN A 640 0.44 -10.51 5.71
C ASN A 640 1.14 -10.42 7.08
N ILE A 641 1.85 -11.47 7.48
CA ILE A 641 2.71 -11.48 8.69
C ILE A 641 3.88 -10.53 8.44
N PRO A 642 4.28 -9.68 9.41
CA PRO A 642 5.43 -8.81 9.22
C PRO A 642 6.71 -9.66 9.17
N ILE A 643 7.26 -9.80 7.97
CA ILE A 643 8.57 -10.39 7.70
C ILE A 643 9.48 -9.26 7.22
N SER A 644 10.68 -9.16 7.79
CA SER A 644 11.70 -8.19 7.38
C SER A 644 12.87 -8.92 6.74
N ILE A 645 13.44 -8.33 5.70
CA ILE A 645 14.64 -8.87 5.04
C ILE A 645 15.81 -7.93 5.32
N GLN A 646 16.87 -8.50 5.90
CA GLN A 646 18.03 -7.72 6.35
C GLN A 646 18.72 -7.04 5.16
N GLY A 647 18.86 -5.71 5.22
CA GLY A 647 19.56 -4.90 4.19
C GLY A 647 18.63 -4.01 3.36
N ASP A 648 17.40 -4.47 3.10
CA ASP A 648 16.42 -3.78 2.25
C ASP A 648 15.21 -3.29 3.07
N GLN A 649 14.50 -4.23 3.71
CA GLN A 649 13.33 -3.93 4.54
C GLN A 649 13.69 -3.95 6.04
N GLN A 650 14.38 -2.91 6.54
CA GLN A 650 14.62 -2.79 7.98
C GLN A 650 13.30 -2.52 8.76
N ARG A 651 13.13 -3.27 9.86
CA ARG A 651 11.99 -3.31 10.81
C ARG A 651 10.91 -2.23 10.61
N GLN A 652 9.86 -2.56 9.86
CA GLN A 652 8.69 -1.69 9.67
C GLN A 652 7.64 -1.83 10.79
N ALA A 653 7.70 -2.91 11.58
CA ALA A 653 6.76 -3.25 12.64
C ALA A 653 7.46 -3.42 14.01
N SER A 654 6.70 -3.31 15.12
CA SER A 654 7.22 -3.52 16.49
C SER A 654 7.60 -4.98 16.75
N ILE A 655 7.01 -5.91 16.00
CA ILE A 655 7.28 -7.35 16.01
C ILE A 655 7.44 -7.78 14.55
N ASP A 656 8.57 -8.38 14.21
CA ASP A 656 8.90 -8.85 12.87
C ASP A 656 9.74 -10.14 12.89
N ILE A 657 9.56 -10.98 11.87
CA ILE A 657 10.43 -12.13 11.62
C ILE A 657 11.51 -11.69 10.63
N GLU A 658 12.75 -11.57 11.10
CA GLU A 658 13.88 -11.09 10.31
C GLU A 658 14.57 -12.25 9.57
N LEU A 659 14.68 -12.15 8.25
CA LEU A 659 15.47 -13.04 7.39
C LEU A 659 16.90 -12.47 7.25
N GLU A 660 17.86 -13.15 7.86
CA GLU A 660 19.28 -12.76 7.86
C GLU A 660 19.96 -13.12 6.53
N TRP A 661 20.86 -12.26 6.02
CA TRP A 661 21.68 -12.56 4.85
C TRP A 661 22.83 -13.51 5.23
N GLY A 662 23.29 -14.31 4.28
CA GLY A 662 24.43 -15.21 4.47
C GLY A 662 24.27 -16.54 3.75
N VAL A 663 25.39 -17.05 3.22
CA VAL A 663 25.44 -18.27 2.41
C VAL A 663 24.98 -19.50 3.20
N GLU A 664 25.10 -19.49 4.53
CA GLU A 664 24.57 -20.52 5.42
C GLU A 664 23.03 -20.66 5.39
N HIS A 665 22.32 -19.59 5.02
CA HIS A 665 20.85 -19.56 4.94
C HIS A 665 20.33 -19.91 3.54
N ALA A 666 21.18 -19.88 2.52
CA ALA A 666 20.81 -20.13 1.11
C ALA A 666 19.97 -21.41 0.96
N ASP A 667 20.44 -22.52 1.53
CA ASP A 667 19.76 -23.82 1.44
C ASP A 667 18.35 -23.82 2.08
N LEU A 668 18.08 -22.93 3.05
CA LEU A 668 16.77 -22.81 3.68
C LEU A 668 15.84 -21.90 2.88
N TYR A 669 16.37 -20.82 2.30
CA TYR A 669 15.61 -19.80 1.61
C TYR A 669 15.34 -20.15 0.13
N THR A 670 16.20 -20.93 -0.52
CA THR A 670 15.97 -21.33 -1.93
C THR A 670 14.60 -21.98 -2.14
N PRO A 671 14.10 -22.92 -1.30
CA PRO A 671 12.75 -23.45 -1.46
C PRO A 671 11.64 -22.42 -1.20
N MET A 672 11.88 -21.41 -0.35
CA MET A 672 10.92 -20.31 -0.13
C MET A 672 10.85 -19.43 -1.37
N LEU A 673 11.99 -19.07 -1.95
CA LEU A 673 12.08 -18.32 -3.18
C LEU A 673 11.47 -19.08 -4.37
N GLU A 674 11.73 -20.38 -4.50
CA GLU A 674 11.10 -21.23 -5.52
C GLU A 674 9.57 -21.16 -5.42
N TYR A 675 9.01 -21.17 -4.20
CA TYR A 675 7.57 -20.96 -4.02
C TYR A 675 7.13 -19.56 -4.46
N GLY A 676 7.87 -18.50 -4.13
CA GLY A 676 7.56 -17.15 -4.62
C GLY A 676 7.60 -17.03 -6.15
N LEU A 677 8.48 -17.78 -6.82
CA LEU A 677 8.64 -17.75 -8.27
C LEU A 677 7.62 -18.61 -9.03
N PHE A 678 7.19 -19.73 -8.44
CA PHE A 678 6.38 -20.76 -9.11
C PHE A 678 5.04 -21.05 -8.44
N GLU A 679 4.76 -20.47 -7.27
CA GLU A 679 3.58 -20.71 -6.41
C GLU A 679 3.40 -22.18 -5.97
N VAL A 680 4.43 -23.03 -6.15
CA VAL A 680 4.38 -24.46 -5.85
C VAL A 680 5.71 -24.92 -5.26
N PHE A 681 5.66 -25.70 -4.18
CA PHE A 681 6.84 -26.40 -3.66
C PHE A 681 7.15 -27.66 -4.49
N ASP A 682 8.39 -27.79 -4.95
CA ASP A 682 8.84 -29.04 -5.56
C ASP A 682 8.98 -30.14 -4.50
N THR A 683 8.06 -31.10 -4.53
CA THR A 683 8.02 -32.20 -3.57
C THR A 683 9.24 -33.12 -3.59
N ASN A 684 10.04 -33.12 -4.67
CA ASN A 684 11.22 -33.99 -4.78
C ASN A 684 12.48 -33.36 -4.16
N ASP A 685 12.60 -32.03 -4.26
CA ASP A 685 13.79 -31.29 -3.82
C ASP A 685 13.59 -30.56 -2.48
N THR A 686 12.35 -30.27 -2.09
CA THR A 686 12.05 -29.48 -0.87
C THR A 686 12.18 -30.30 0.42
N ASN A 687 13.04 -29.85 1.33
CA ASN A 687 13.13 -30.42 2.67
C ASN A 687 12.09 -29.82 3.63
N PHE A 688 10.88 -30.37 3.62
CA PHE A 688 9.77 -29.89 4.48
C PHE A 688 10.05 -29.99 5.99
N ASP A 689 10.89 -30.93 6.44
CA ASP A 689 11.24 -31.03 7.87
C ASP A 689 12.05 -29.82 8.34
N ARG A 690 12.98 -29.34 7.50
CA ARG A 690 13.80 -28.15 7.78
C ARG A 690 12.94 -26.87 7.77
N LEU A 691 12.05 -26.72 6.78
CA LEU A 691 11.11 -25.61 6.70
C LEU A 691 10.16 -25.57 7.91
N ARG A 692 9.64 -26.74 8.30
CA ARG A 692 8.76 -26.85 9.47
C ARG A 692 9.48 -26.49 10.77
N ALA A 693 10.72 -26.96 10.98
CA ALA A 693 11.49 -26.63 12.17
C ALA A 693 11.77 -25.12 12.28
N TRP A 694 12.04 -24.47 11.14
CA TRP A 694 12.17 -23.02 11.07
C TRP A 694 10.85 -22.31 11.40
N ALA A 695 9.72 -22.75 10.81
CA ALA A 695 8.40 -22.19 11.09
C ALA A 695 8.01 -22.37 12.57
N ASP A 696 8.20 -23.56 13.15
CA ASP A 696 7.91 -23.84 14.56
C ASP A 696 8.64 -22.87 15.50
N THR A 697 9.91 -22.54 15.19
CA THR A 697 10.74 -21.65 16.01
C THR A 697 10.28 -20.19 15.89
N ASN A 698 10.11 -19.70 14.66
CA ASN A 698 9.75 -18.30 14.41
C ASN A 698 8.32 -17.99 14.85
N VAL A 699 7.37 -18.90 14.61
CA VAL A 699 5.98 -18.72 15.08
C VAL A 699 5.90 -18.72 16.60
N ALA A 700 6.67 -19.59 17.27
CA ALA A 700 6.71 -19.60 18.74
C ALA A 700 7.30 -18.30 19.31
N GLN A 701 8.36 -17.78 18.68
CA GLN A 701 8.95 -16.49 19.04
C GLN A 701 7.97 -15.33 18.82
N PHE A 702 7.36 -15.26 17.63
CA PHE A 702 6.39 -14.24 17.27
C PHE A 702 5.21 -14.18 18.25
N LYS A 703 4.63 -15.34 18.60
CA LYS A 703 3.53 -15.41 19.60
C LYS A 703 3.97 -15.02 21.00
N ARG A 704 5.22 -15.29 21.38
CA ARG A 704 5.77 -14.87 22.67
C ARG A 704 5.91 -13.35 22.72
N GLU A 705 6.41 -12.74 21.66
CA GLU A 705 6.53 -11.28 21.53
C GLU A 705 5.17 -10.61 21.51
N MET A 706 4.18 -11.16 20.78
CA MET A 706 2.79 -10.68 20.79
C MET A 706 2.22 -10.69 22.22
N ARG A 707 2.39 -11.81 22.93
CA ARG A 707 1.94 -11.92 24.32
C ARG A 707 2.61 -10.89 25.20
N GLN A 708 3.93 -10.72 25.06
CA GLN A 708 4.68 -9.79 25.87
C GLN A 708 4.22 -8.35 25.62
N GLU A 709 4.04 -7.91 24.38
CA GLU A 709 3.57 -6.56 24.07
C GLU A 709 2.14 -6.30 24.61
N ILE A 710 1.27 -7.32 24.64
CA ILE A 710 -0.06 -7.24 25.27
C ILE A 710 0.02 -7.25 26.80
N GLU A 711 0.89 -8.06 27.39
CA GLU A 711 1.02 -8.15 28.85
C GLU A 711 1.81 -6.96 29.44
N ASP A 712 2.67 -6.31 28.68
CA ASP A 712 3.41 -5.10 29.08
C ASP A 712 2.48 -3.90 29.34
N CYS A 713 1.26 -3.90 28.79
CA CYS A 713 0.23 -2.89 29.09
C CYS A 713 -0.60 -3.22 30.35
N LEU A 714 -0.43 -4.42 30.91
CA LEU A 714 -1.06 -4.87 32.14
C LEU A 714 -0.09 -4.68 33.33
N PRO A 715 -0.58 -4.37 34.54
CA PRO A 715 0.25 -4.38 35.74
C PRO A 715 0.81 -5.77 36.07
N GLU A 716 1.93 -5.84 36.82
CA GLU A 716 2.63 -7.10 37.15
C GLU A 716 1.74 -8.19 37.77
N GLY A 717 0.63 -7.82 38.43
CA GLY A 717 -0.33 -8.75 39.01
C GLY A 717 -1.27 -9.43 37.99
N LEU A 718 -1.43 -8.84 36.79
CA LEU A 718 -2.39 -9.26 35.78
C LEU A 718 -1.71 -9.93 34.57
N THR A 719 -2.29 -11.03 34.12
CA THR A 719 -2.01 -11.66 32.82
C THR A 719 -3.27 -11.62 31.97
N ILE A 720 -3.18 -11.93 30.68
CA ILE A 720 -4.36 -11.99 29.79
C ILE A 720 -5.46 -12.88 30.40
N GLU A 721 -5.09 -14.05 30.95
CA GLU A 721 -6.04 -14.97 31.59
C GLU A 721 -6.72 -14.36 32.80
N LYS A 722 -5.96 -13.71 33.68
CA LYS A 722 -6.51 -13.09 34.91
C LYS A 722 -7.44 -11.94 34.56
N THR A 723 -7.05 -11.11 33.59
CA THR A 723 -7.86 -9.98 33.10
C THR A 723 -9.18 -10.48 32.51
N LEU A 724 -9.17 -11.59 31.75
CA LEU A 724 -10.40 -12.20 31.21
C LEU A 724 -11.30 -12.77 32.31
N VAL A 725 -10.74 -13.49 33.28
CA VAL A 725 -11.52 -14.03 34.42
C VAL A 725 -12.12 -12.89 35.25
N LEU A 726 -11.37 -11.80 35.46
CA LEU A 726 -11.85 -10.63 36.19
C LEU A 726 -12.95 -9.89 35.44
N ALA A 727 -12.77 -9.65 34.13
CA ALA A 727 -13.77 -8.99 33.29
C ALA A 727 -15.08 -9.78 33.24
N GLN A 728 -14.99 -11.10 33.15
CA GLN A 728 -16.15 -11.98 33.21
C GLN A 728 -16.84 -11.92 34.57
N PHE A 729 -16.05 -11.93 35.65
CA PHE A 729 -16.60 -11.78 36.99
C PHE A 729 -17.33 -10.43 37.14
N PHE A 730 -16.80 -9.34 36.59
CA PHE A 730 -17.49 -8.05 36.55
C PHE A 730 -18.84 -8.13 35.83
N LEU A 731 -18.92 -8.79 34.68
CA LEU A 731 -20.18 -9.00 33.96
C LEU A 731 -21.19 -9.80 34.79
N VAL A 732 -20.75 -10.90 35.42
CA VAL A 732 -21.60 -11.75 36.27
C VAL A 732 -22.06 -11.01 37.52
N ASN A 733 -21.16 -10.29 38.19
CA ASN A 733 -21.49 -9.44 39.33
C ASN A 733 -22.50 -8.36 38.94
N ALA A 734 -22.33 -7.74 37.78
CA ALA A 734 -23.26 -6.73 37.28
C ALA A 734 -24.63 -7.30 36.83
N ALA A 735 -24.67 -8.56 36.41
CA ALA A 735 -25.90 -9.24 36.00
C ALA A 735 -26.71 -9.77 37.18
N GLN A 736 -26.06 -10.34 38.19
CA GLN A 736 -26.71 -11.14 39.23
C GLN A 736 -26.38 -10.69 40.67
N GLY A 737 -25.35 -9.86 40.85
CA GLY A 737 -24.85 -9.45 42.16
C GLY A 737 -24.04 -10.54 42.86
N THR A 738 -23.31 -11.36 42.10
CA THR A 738 -22.50 -12.45 42.67
C THR A 738 -21.26 -11.91 43.38
N GLU A 739 -20.99 -12.41 44.57
CA GLU A 739 -19.77 -12.12 45.35
C GLU A 739 -18.79 -13.30 45.26
N VAL A 740 -17.50 -13.03 45.50
CA VAL A 740 -16.50 -14.09 45.62
C VAL A 740 -16.66 -14.77 46.98
N GLU A 741 -17.21 -15.99 46.99
CA GLU A 741 -17.35 -16.80 48.21
C GLU A 741 -16.26 -17.90 48.27
N GLY A 742 -15.21 -17.68 49.07
CA GLY A 742 -14.15 -18.68 49.33
C GLY A 742 -12.85 -18.44 48.54
N ASP A 743 -12.01 -19.49 48.44
CA ASP A 743 -10.65 -19.39 47.88
C ASP A 743 -10.58 -19.55 46.35
N GLU A 744 -11.72 -19.72 45.65
CA GLU A 744 -11.78 -19.94 44.20
C GLU A 744 -13.11 -19.47 43.61
N ILE A 745 -13.08 -18.71 42.51
CA ILE A 745 -14.28 -18.38 41.71
C ILE A 745 -14.77 -19.67 41.04
N PRO A 746 -16.04 -20.09 41.11
CA PRO A 746 -16.56 -21.29 40.41
C PRO A 746 -16.32 -21.30 38.89
N ALA A 747 -16.09 -22.48 38.31
CA ALA A 747 -15.77 -22.63 36.89
C ALA A 747 -16.95 -22.24 36.00
N GLU A 748 -18.16 -22.55 36.48
CA GLU A 748 -19.42 -22.31 35.78
C GLU A 748 -19.65 -20.81 35.54
N LEU A 749 -19.20 -19.95 36.45
CA LEU A 749 -19.34 -18.49 36.32
C LEU A 749 -18.45 -17.90 35.23
N VAL A 750 -17.32 -18.53 34.95
CA VAL A 750 -16.39 -18.04 33.92
C VAL A 750 -16.95 -18.27 32.51
N PHE A 751 -17.81 -19.26 32.32
CA PHE A 751 -18.46 -19.54 31.03
C PHE A 751 -19.93 -19.10 30.99
N GLU A 752 -20.38 -18.30 31.95
CA GLU A 752 -21.76 -17.86 32.03
C GLU A 752 -22.04 -16.71 31.05
N GLU A 753 -23.02 -16.86 30.17
CA GLU A 753 -23.43 -15.78 29.28
C GLU A 753 -24.03 -14.62 30.10
N TYR A 754 -23.67 -13.39 29.74
CA TYR A 754 -24.21 -12.20 30.37
C TYR A 754 -25.71 -12.06 30.07
N ASP A 755 -26.56 -12.19 31.10
CA ASP A 755 -27.99 -11.90 31.04
C ASP A 755 -28.44 -10.96 32.17
N ALA A 756 -28.75 -9.72 31.81
CA ALA A 756 -29.27 -8.73 32.73
C ALA A 756 -30.75 -8.95 33.11
N ASN A 757 -31.49 -9.85 32.46
CA ASN A 757 -32.92 -10.04 32.70
C ASN A 757 -33.17 -10.96 33.91
N GLN A 758 -33.05 -10.40 35.11
CA GLN A 758 -33.37 -11.12 36.32
C GLN A 758 -34.88 -11.08 36.61
N SER A 759 -35.40 -12.10 37.30
CA SER A 759 -36.82 -12.17 37.68
C SER A 759 -37.29 -11.00 38.54
N TYR A 760 -36.33 -10.35 39.23
CA TYR A 760 -36.53 -9.21 40.13
C TYR A 760 -36.19 -7.85 39.51
N GLY A 761 -35.98 -7.77 38.19
CA GLY A 761 -35.72 -6.52 37.47
C GLY A 761 -34.25 -6.32 37.08
N LYS A 762 -33.86 -5.07 36.79
CA LYS A 762 -32.50 -4.69 36.34
C LYS A 762 -31.88 -3.65 37.28
N PRO A 763 -31.36 -4.05 38.45
CA PRO A 763 -30.97 -3.12 39.52
C PRO A 763 -29.97 -2.04 39.08
N ILE A 764 -28.99 -2.39 38.23
CA ILE A 764 -28.01 -1.41 37.75
C ILE A 764 -28.65 -0.40 36.79
N VAL A 765 -29.41 -0.88 35.80
CA VAL A 765 -30.06 -0.01 34.79
C VAL A 765 -31.16 0.87 35.39
N GLU A 766 -31.81 0.39 36.46
CA GLU A 766 -32.88 1.11 37.16
C GLU A 766 -32.35 2.19 38.11
N ASN A 767 -31.15 2.01 38.68
CA ASN A 767 -30.59 2.93 39.68
C ASN A 767 -29.51 3.87 39.12
N PHE A 768 -28.85 3.52 38.02
CA PHE A 768 -27.81 4.34 37.41
C PHE A 768 -28.25 4.89 36.05
N ASP A 769 -28.22 6.22 35.91
CA ASP A 769 -28.45 6.87 34.62
C ASP A 769 -27.41 6.46 33.60
N ARG A 770 -27.82 6.23 32.34
CA ARG A 770 -26.89 5.88 31.25
C ARG A 770 -25.78 6.91 31.01
N SER A 771 -26.01 8.16 31.41
CA SER A 771 -25.05 9.25 31.29
C SER A 771 -24.15 9.41 32.52
N SER A 772 -24.39 8.70 33.63
CA SER A 772 -23.49 8.70 34.79
C SER A 772 -22.17 8.01 34.43
N ALA A 773 -21.10 8.31 35.16
CA ALA A 773 -19.78 7.73 34.88
C ALA A 773 -19.81 6.19 35.00
N PHE A 774 -20.33 5.66 36.11
CA PHE A 774 -20.55 4.21 36.27
C PHE A 774 -21.52 3.63 35.22
N GLY A 775 -22.60 4.34 34.89
CA GLY A 775 -23.56 3.91 33.86
C GLY A 775 -22.92 3.80 32.47
N GLN A 776 -22.03 4.72 32.11
CA GLN A 776 -21.26 4.66 30.87
C GLN A 776 -20.26 3.49 30.88
N ALA A 777 -19.49 3.34 31.96
CA ALA A 777 -18.52 2.25 32.10
C ALA A 777 -19.21 0.86 32.02
N PHE A 778 -20.35 0.70 32.69
CA PHE A 778 -21.18 -0.52 32.61
C PHE A 778 -21.69 -0.78 31.20
N ASN A 779 -22.25 0.23 30.51
CA ASN A 779 -22.75 0.05 29.14
C ASN A 779 -21.60 -0.28 28.16
N ASN A 780 -20.42 0.30 28.35
CA ASN A 780 -19.24 0.01 27.54
C ASN A 780 -18.78 -1.44 27.74
N LEU A 781 -18.61 -1.88 28.99
CA LEU A 781 -18.19 -3.25 29.30
C LEU A 781 -19.20 -4.30 28.77
N THR A 782 -20.49 -4.05 28.97
CA THR A 782 -21.55 -4.98 28.53
C THR A 782 -21.72 -5.04 27.01
N THR A 783 -21.37 -3.96 26.29
CA THR A 783 -21.32 -3.96 24.81
C THR A 783 -20.30 -4.98 24.29
N TYR A 784 -19.21 -5.23 25.03
CA TYR A 784 -18.17 -6.20 24.69
C TYR A 784 -18.31 -7.55 25.40
N SER A 785 -19.48 -7.84 26.00
CA SER A 785 -19.71 -9.10 26.71
C SER A 785 -19.54 -10.34 25.81
N SER A 786 -19.93 -10.25 24.54
CA SER A 786 -19.68 -11.34 23.57
C SER A 786 -18.19 -11.55 23.34
N ASP A 787 -17.42 -10.47 23.17
CA ASP A 787 -15.97 -10.55 22.90
C ASP A 787 -15.20 -11.13 24.10
N ILE A 788 -15.62 -10.80 25.33
CA ILE A 788 -15.05 -11.38 26.56
C ILE A 788 -15.33 -12.89 26.63
N ASN A 789 -16.58 -13.30 26.40
CA ASN A 789 -16.96 -14.72 26.42
C ASN A 789 -16.21 -15.51 25.32
N ASP A 790 -16.17 -14.96 24.12
CA ASP A 790 -15.43 -15.48 22.97
C ASP A 790 -13.94 -15.68 23.26
N LEU A 791 -13.29 -14.73 23.93
CA LEU A 791 -11.89 -14.84 24.35
C LEU A 791 -11.70 -15.88 25.46
N ILE A 792 -12.63 -15.99 26.40
CA ILE A 792 -12.60 -17.02 27.44
C ILE A 792 -12.67 -18.41 26.81
N GLU A 793 -13.56 -18.61 25.84
CA GLU A 793 -13.61 -19.84 25.06
C GLU A 793 -12.26 -20.09 24.35
N GLY A 794 -11.69 -19.07 23.72
CA GLY A 794 -10.41 -19.15 23.01
C GLY A 794 -9.19 -19.50 23.87
N PHE A 795 -9.15 -19.01 25.11
CA PHE A 795 -8.01 -19.18 26.02
C PHE A 795 -8.15 -20.38 26.96
N PHE A 796 -9.38 -20.77 27.32
CA PHE A 796 -9.61 -21.82 28.31
C PHE A 796 -10.22 -23.11 27.73
N LEU A 797 -10.65 -23.14 26.46
CA LEU A 797 -11.11 -24.39 25.83
C LEU A 797 -10.04 -25.01 24.92
N LEU A 798 -9.85 -26.32 25.05
CA LEU A 798 -9.03 -27.15 24.14
C LEU A 798 -9.83 -27.61 22.91
N LYS A 799 -11.14 -27.79 23.11
CA LYS A 799 -12.19 -28.15 22.12
C LYS A 799 -13.51 -27.55 22.60
N SER A 800 -14.53 -27.53 21.74
CA SER A 800 -15.86 -26.93 22.01
C SER A 800 -16.51 -27.31 23.35
N ASN A 801 -16.15 -28.44 23.98
CA ASN A 801 -16.67 -28.87 25.28
C ASN A 801 -15.57 -29.37 26.24
N VAL A 802 -14.29 -29.05 25.99
CA VAL A 802 -13.16 -29.53 26.80
C VAL A 802 -12.39 -28.35 27.33
N VAL A 803 -12.43 -28.15 28.65
CA VAL A 803 -11.76 -27.06 29.36
C VAL A 803 -10.31 -27.45 29.68
N ASP A 804 -9.39 -26.51 29.48
CA ASP A 804 -8.03 -26.53 30.01
C ASP A 804 -8.06 -26.21 31.51
N HIS A 805 -8.32 -27.25 32.31
CA HIS A 805 -8.53 -27.09 33.74
C HIS A 805 -7.32 -26.53 34.48
N ASP A 806 -6.10 -26.84 34.03
CA ASP A 806 -4.88 -26.38 34.71
C ASP A 806 -4.75 -24.86 34.55
N ARG A 807 -4.87 -24.36 33.31
CA ARG A 807 -4.79 -22.92 33.02
C ARG A 807 -5.94 -22.13 33.66
N LEU A 808 -7.16 -22.66 33.62
CA LEU A 808 -8.33 -21.99 34.19
C LEU A 808 -8.30 -21.98 35.73
N ALA A 809 -7.90 -23.09 36.37
CA ALA A 809 -7.87 -23.20 37.82
C ALA A 809 -6.78 -22.32 38.45
N GLU A 810 -5.65 -22.12 37.77
CA GLU A 810 -4.61 -21.18 38.18
C GLU A 810 -5.15 -19.74 38.21
N ALA A 811 -5.68 -19.26 37.08
CA ALA A 811 -6.23 -17.91 36.98
C ALA A 811 -7.36 -17.65 37.99
N ARG A 812 -8.32 -18.58 38.14
CA ARG A 812 -9.44 -18.45 39.08
C ARG A 812 -9.01 -18.41 40.54
N ARG A 813 -8.01 -19.23 40.92
CA ARG A 813 -7.51 -19.29 42.30
C ARG A 813 -6.71 -18.03 42.64
N GLU A 814 -5.88 -17.55 41.73
CA GLU A 814 -5.07 -16.35 41.96
C GLU A 814 -5.94 -15.09 42.05
N VAL A 815 -6.92 -14.93 41.14
CA VAL A 815 -7.87 -13.82 41.20
C VAL A 815 -8.73 -13.88 42.45
N ALA A 816 -9.20 -15.07 42.88
CA ALA A 816 -9.99 -15.20 44.10
C ALA A 816 -9.20 -14.91 45.38
N ALA A 817 -7.92 -15.31 45.42
CA ALA A 817 -7.08 -15.18 46.61
C ALA A 817 -6.81 -13.72 47.00
N ASP A 818 -6.76 -12.81 46.02
CA ASP A 818 -6.50 -11.39 46.24
C ASP A 818 -7.37 -10.50 45.33
N PHE A 819 -8.68 -10.72 45.38
CA PHE A 819 -9.62 -10.15 44.42
C PHE A 819 -9.61 -8.62 44.37
N GLU A 820 -9.59 -7.96 45.52
CA GLU A 820 -9.57 -6.49 45.58
C GLU A 820 -8.25 -5.92 45.01
N THR A 821 -7.11 -6.57 45.25
CA THR A 821 -5.84 -6.16 44.62
C THR A 821 -5.89 -6.29 43.11
N HIS A 822 -6.51 -7.35 42.58
CA HIS A 822 -6.67 -7.50 41.12
C HIS A 822 -7.67 -6.48 40.53
N VAL A 823 -8.66 -6.04 41.31
CA VAL A 823 -9.55 -4.93 40.92
C VAL A 823 -8.75 -3.62 40.87
N ASP A 824 -7.92 -3.36 41.88
CA ASP A 824 -7.03 -2.17 41.91
C ASP A 824 -6.01 -2.20 40.77
N ASP A 825 -5.42 -3.37 40.47
CA ASP A 825 -4.55 -3.55 39.30
C ASP A 825 -5.31 -3.29 38.00
N ALA A 826 -6.57 -3.75 37.88
CA ALA A 826 -7.36 -3.50 36.67
C ALA A 826 -7.57 -2.01 36.40
N MET A 827 -7.66 -1.17 37.44
CA MET A 827 -7.74 0.29 37.30
C MET A 827 -6.47 0.93 36.73
N MET A 828 -5.33 0.23 36.83
CA MET A 828 -4.02 0.71 36.42
C MET A 828 -3.61 0.17 35.04
N ILE A 829 -4.49 -0.54 34.34
CA ILE A 829 -4.26 -0.97 32.96
C ILE A 829 -4.10 0.26 32.07
N ASP A 830 -2.95 0.36 31.39
CA ASP A 830 -2.64 1.43 30.45
C ASP A 830 -2.53 0.88 29.03
N ALA A 831 -3.67 0.80 28.36
CA ALA A 831 -3.74 0.28 27.00
C ALA A 831 -3.48 1.33 25.91
N GLY A 832 -3.05 2.55 26.27
CA GLY A 832 -2.88 3.67 25.34
C GLY A 832 -1.74 3.47 24.33
N ASP A 833 -0.68 2.78 24.76
CA ASP A 833 0.51 2.51 23.94
C ASP A 833 0.42 1.18 23.16
N LEU A 834 -0.64 0.39 23.37
CA LEU A 834 -0.82 -0.87 22.67
C LEU A 834 -1.18 -0.61 21.19
N PRO A 835 -0.44 -1.16 20.22
CA PRO A 835 -0.72 -0.92 18.81
C PRO A 835 -2.15 -1.31 18.40
N ASP A 836 -2.77 -0.49 17.57
CA ASP A 836 -4.07 -0.75 16.92
C ASP A 836 -4.10 -2.03 16.05
N ALA A 837 -2.94 -2.67 15.88
CA ALA A 837 -2.75 -3.96 15.23
C ALA A 837 -3.51 -5.09 15.95
N TYR A 838 -3.63 -5.05 17.27
CA TYR A 838 -4.21 -6.16 18.05
C TYR A 838 -5.74 -6.10 18.07
N LYS A 839 -6.37 -7.13 17.47
CA LYS A 839 -7.83 -7.20 17.32
C LYS A 839 -8.40 -8.55 17.75
N ILE A 840 -9.65 -8.55 18.21
CA ILE A 840 -10.39 -9.72 18.67
C ILE A 840 -11.35 -10.17 17.56
N GLY A 841 -11.38 -11.47 17.30
CA GLY A 841 -12.37 -12.09 16.42
C GLY A 841 -12.14 -13.59 16.27
N SER A 842 -12.98 -14.25 15.47
CA SER A 842 -12.84 -15.67 15.12
C SER A 842 -11.73 -15.92 14.11
N THR A 843 -11.47 -14.96 13.22
CA THR A 843 -10.45 -14.97 12.16
C THR A 843 -9.85 -13.58 11.99
N ARG A 844 -8.62 -13.47 11.47
CA ARG A 844 -7.96 -12.18 11.20
C ARG A 844 -8.84 -11.20 10.42
N LYS A 845 -9.52 -11.65 9.36
CA LYS A 845 -10.42 -10.80 8.52
C LYS A 845 -11.70 -10.39 9.24
N GLN A 846 -12.15 -11.16 10.22
CA GLN A 846 -13.37 -10.86 11.00
C GLN A 846 -13.04 -10.13 12.32
N ALA A 847 -11.77 -9.93 12.64
CA ALA A 847 -11.34 -9.26 13.86
C ALA A 847 -11.58 -7.74 13.75
N LYS A 848 -12.46 -7.22 14.60
CA LYS A 848 -12.94 -5.82 14.54
C LYS A 848 -12.68 -5.05 15.82
N THR A 849 -12.85 -5.69 16.97
CA THR A 849 -12.68 -5.05 18.26
C THR A 849 -11.20 -4.93 18.60
N LYS A 850 -10.72 -3.73 18.92
CA LYS A 850 -9.33 -3.51 19.34
C LYS A 850 -9.14 -4.01 20.78
N VAL A 851 -8.03 -4.71 21.04
CA VAL A 851 -7.69 -5.18 22.40
C VAL A 851 -7.55 -3.99 23.36
N SER A 852 -6.95 -2.89 22.90
CA SER A 852 -6.80 -1.67 23.70
C SER A 852 -8.13 -1.08 24.16
N THR A 853 -9.15 -1.14 23.30
CA THR A 853 -10.50 -0.68 23.64
C THR A 853 -11.16 -1.59 24.68
N LEU A 854 -11.00 -2.91 24.55
CA LEU A 854 -11.54 -3.85 25.55
C LEU A 854 -10.88 -3.65 26.91
N PHE A 855 -9.55 -3.58 26.95
CA PHE A 855 -8.78 -3.35 28.17
C PHE A 855 -9.09 -1.99 28.81
N GLY A 856 -9.24 -0.94 28.00
CA GLY A 856 -9.72 0.36 28.48
C GLY A 856 -11.11 0.27 29.12
N CYS A 857 -12.05 -0.48 28.53
CA CYS A 857 -13.39 -0.66 29.12
C CYS A 857 -13.35 -1.43 30.45
N ILE A 858 -12.46 -2.41 30.59
CA ILE A 858 -12.27 -3.16 31.85
C ILE A 858 -11.69 -2.22 32.92
N SER A 859 -10.69 -1.41 32.56
CA SER A 859 -10.07 -0.42 33.45
C SER A 859 -11.07 0.64 33.92
N ASP A 860 -11.83 1.23 32.98
CA ASP A 860 -12.88 2.21 33.28
C ASP A 860 -13.95 1.64 34.21
N TYR A 861 -14.37 0.39 33.96
CA TYR A 861 -15.34 -0.28 34.84
C TYR A 861 -14.78 -0.52 36.24
N ALA A 862 -13.55 -1.03 36.37
CA ALA A 862 -12.92 -1.24 37.67
C ALA A 862 -12.78 0.08 38.44
N ALA A 863 -12.39 1.17 37.76
CA ALA A 863 -12.20 2.48 38.37
C ALA A 863 -13.51 3.09 38.86
N GLU A 864 -14.58 3.00 38.06
CA GLU A 864 -15.90 3.48 38.47
C GLU A 864 -16.52 2.57 39.54
N LEU A 865 -16.26 1.26 39.51
CA LEU A 865 -16.71 0.32 40.54
C LEU A 865 -16.12 0.68 41.91
N GLN A 866 -14.83 0.98 41.99
CA GLN A 866 -14.19 1.41 43.25
C GLN A 866 -14.60 2.82 43.72
N ARG A 867 -15.18 3.65 42.83
CA ARG A 867 -15.73 4.96 43.19
C ARG A 867 -17.11 4.88 43.82
N LEU A 868 -17.82 3.77 43.68
CA LEU A 868 -19.15 3.61 44.23
C LEU A 868 -19.12 3.69 45.76
N THR A 869 -20.06 4.43 46.33
CA THR A 869 -20.20 4.57 47.78
C THR A 869 -21.62 4.27 48.24
N ALA A 870 -21.74 3.70 49.44
CA ALA A 870 -23.05 3.42 50.01
C ALA A 870 -23.87 4.70 50.30
N GLU A 871 -23.20 5.82 50.57
CA GLU A 871 -23.85 7.11 50.87
C GLU A 871 -24.56 7.72 49.66
N GLU A 872 -23.92 7.68 48.48
CA GLU A 872 -24.47 8.28 47.26
C GLU A 872 -25.29 7.27 46.46
N ASP A 873 -24.69 6.12 46.12
CA ASP A 873 -25.22 5.18 45.13
C ASP A 873 -26.26 4.21 45.71
N ALA A 874 -26.21 3.93 47.02
CA ALA A 874 -27.20 3.12 47.73
C ALA A 874 -28.15 3.94 48.63
N SER A 875 -28.21 5.26 48.43
CA SER A 875 -29.09 6.16 49.19
C SER A 875 -30.59 5.79 49.12
N HIS A 876 -31.02 5.16 48.03
CA HIS A 876 -32.38 4.66 47.86
C HIS A 876 -32.67 3.45 48.76
N ILE A 877 -31.68 2.58 49.02
CA ILE A 877 -31.79 1.47 49.99
C ILE A 877 -31.94 2.06 51.39
N GLN A 878 -31.08 3.00 51.77
CA GLN A 878 -31.17 3.66 53.08
C GLN A 878 -32.53 4.37 53.28
N SER A 879 -33.05 4.98 52.22
CA SER A 879 -34.37 5.64 52.27
C SER A 879 -35.51 4.63 52.44
N ALA A 880 -35.46 3.50 51.74
CA ALA A 880 -36.43 2.41 51.85
C ALA A 880 -36.34 1.63 53.17
N LEU A 881 -35.19 1.68 53.86
CA LEU A 881 -35.01 1.08 55.18
C LEU A 881 -35.73 1.88 56.28
N LYS A 882 -35.86 3.21 56.17
CA LYS A 882 -36.42 4.05 57.24
C LYS A 882 -37.76 3.56 57.82
N PRO A 883 -38.76 3.13 57.01
CA PRO A 883 -39.99 2.53 57.53
C PRO A 883 -39.75 1.24 58.31
N ALA A 884 -38.88 0.37 57.80
CA ALA A 884 -38.51 -0.88 58.47
C ALA A 884 -37.78 -0.59 59.79
N GLU A 885 -36.80 0.33 59.81
CA GLU A 885 -36.08 0.68 61.05
C GLU A 885 -36.97 1.28 62.14
N ARG A 886 -38.00 2.03 61.74
CA ARG A 886 -38.91 2.69 62.69
C ARG A 886 -39.90 1.71 63.30
N TRP A 887 -40.38 0.74 62.52
CA TRP A 887 -41.54 -0.08 62.89
C TRP A 887 -41.26 -1.56 63.01
N TYR A 888 -40.25 -2.13 62.36
CA TYR A 888 -39.99 -3.57 62.42
C TYR A 888 -39.43 -3.99 63.79
N ASP A 889 -40.02 -5.04 64.36
CA ASP A 889 -39.45 -5.76 65.51
C ASP A 889 -39.43 -7.28 65.24
N SER A 890 -38.38 -7.96 65.70
CA SER A 890 -38.22 -9.41 65.54
C SER A 890 -39.30 -10.26 66.23
N SER A 891 -40.10 -9.66 67.12
CA SER A 891 -41.23 -10.27 67.80
C SER A 891 -42.55 -10.19 67.01
N HIS A 892 -42.60 -9.40 65.92
CA HIS A 892 -43.81 -9.24 65.13
C HIS A 892 -44.26 -10.54 64.48
N THR A 893 -45.54 -10.88 64.63
CA THR A 893 -46.20 -11.92 63.86
C THR A 893 -47.16 -11.33 62.84
N VAL A 894 -47.49 -12.11 61.80
CA VAL A 894 -48.45 -11.69 60.77
C VAL A 894 -49.82 -11.37 61.37
N ASN A 895 -50.22 -12.09 62.42
CA ASN A 895 -51.48 -11.86 63.12
C ASN A 895 -51.47 -10.52 63.87
N ASP A 896 -50.37 -10.19 64.54
CA ASP A 896 -50.25 -8.91 65.26
C ASP A 896 -50.32 -7.73 64.28
N LEU A 897 -49.66 -7.86 63.12
CA LEU A 897 -49.68 -6.83 62.07
C LEU A 897 -51.07 -6.68 61.44
N ALA A 898 -51.80 -7.77 61.23
CA ALA A 898 -53.19 -7.73 60.76
C ALA A 898 -54.11 -6.98 61.76
N GLU A 899 -54.00 -7.29 63.05
CA GLU A 899 -54.76 -6.62 64.10
C GLU A 899 -54.42 -5.12 64.19
N TRP A 900 -53.14 -4.77 63.99
CA TRP A 900 -52.71 -3.37 63.95
C TRP A 900 -53.29 -2.63 62.74
N PHE A 901 -53.26 -3.23 61.55
CA PHE A 901 -53.87 -2.62 60.36
C PHE A 901 -55.39 -2.45 60.53
N GLU A 902 -56.12 -3.46 61.03
CA GLU A 902 -57.56 -3.32 61.33
C GLU A 902 -57.85 -2.17 62.32
N THR A 903 -57.00 -2.03 63.34
CA THR A 903 -57.12 -0.94 64.32
C THR A 903 -56.88 0.43 63.68
N LEU A 904 -55.85 0.57 62.85
CA LEU A 904 -55.55 1.80 62.11
C LEU A 904 -56.67 2.14 61.11
N TYR A 905 -57.24 1.14 60.44
CA TYR A 905 -58.41 1.28 59.56
C TYR A 905 -59.63 1.85 60.28
N ASN A 906 -59.94 1.33 61.47
CA ASN A 906 -61.04 1.84 62.28
C ASN A 906 -60.79 3.29 62.74
N CYS A 907 -59.54 3.63 63.08
CA CYS A 907 -59.13 4.99 63.44
C CYS A 907 -59.23 5.96 62.25
N ALA A 908 -58.81 5.54 61.06
CA ALA A 908 -58.90 6.34 59.83
C ALA A 908 -60.36 6.67 59.47
N GLY A 909 -61.25 5.69 59.60
CA GLY A 909 -62.69 5.90 59.41
C GLY A 909 -63.31 6.85 60.45
N ALA A 910 -62.77 6.90 61.67
CA ALA A 910 -63.20 7.85 62.70
C ALA A 910 -62.65 9.27 62.50
N MET A 911 -61.49 9.41 61.84
CA MET A 911 -60.79 10.68 61.58
C MET A 911 -60.99 11.24 60.15
N ASP A 912 -61.85 10.61 59.33
CA ASP A 912 -62.17 11.01 57.94
C ASP A 912 -60.94 11.08 57.02
N VAL A 913 -59.97 10.18 57.23
CA VAL A 913 -58.75 10.07 56.41
C VAL A 913 -59.07 9.24 55.16
N PRO A 914 -58.76 9.71 53.93
CA PRO A 914 -58.96 8.93 52.73
C PRO A 914 -58.07 7.68 52.74
N ILE A 915 -58.69 6.51 52.62
CA ILE A 915 -57.99 5.22 52.59
C ILE A 915 -57.26 5.11 51.25
N ASN A 916 -55.92 5.01 51.31
CA ASN A 916 -55.09 4.76 50.13
C ASN A 916 -55.28 3.31 49.66
N PRO A 917 -55.47 3.05 48.34
CA PRO A 917 -55.57 1.69 47.81
C PRO A 917 -54.41 0.76 48.21
N THR A 918 -53.20 1.28 48.47
CA THR A 918 -52.08 0.47 48.99
C THR A 918 -52.33 -0.10 50.38
N TYR A 919 -53.17 0.52 51.21
CA TYR A 919 -53.53 -0.01 52.53
C TYR A 919 -54.45 -1.23 52.38
N GLU A 920 -55.35 -1.20 51.39
CA GLU A 920 -56.30 -2.29 51.14
C GLU A 920 -55.57 -3.50 50.59
N GLU A 921 -54.63 -3.27 49.66
CA GLU A 921 -53.73 -4.31 49.12
C GLU A 921 -52.92 -4.98 50.24
N VAL A 922 -52.41 -4.21 51.20
CA VAL A 922 -51.61 -4.74 52.32
C VAL A 922 -52.46 -5.51 53.33
N HIS A 923 -53.68 -5.04 53.61
CA HIS A 923 -54.63 -5.78 54.45
C HIS A 923 -55.06 -7.11 53.80
N GLU A 924 -55.28 -7.13 52.49
CA GLU A 924 -55.55 -8.34 51.70
C GLU A 924 -54.36 -9.31 51.75
N ILE A 925 -53.12 -8.82 51.60
CA ILE A 925 -51.91 -9.66 51.74
C ILE A 925 -51.83 -10.30 53.12
N LEU A 926 -52.11 -9.57 54.20
CA LEU A 926 -52.06 -10.07 55.58
C LEU A 926 -53.14 -11.12 55.89
N THR A 927 -54.30 -11.02 55.24
CA THR A 927 -55.47 -11.87 55.53
C THR A 927 -55.61 -13.05 54.56
N GLU A 928 -55.34 -12.85 53.27
CA GLU A 928 -55.54 -13.84 52.21
C GLU A 928 -54.24 -14.55 51.81
N SER A 929 -53.08 -13.90 51.91
CA SER A 929 -51.78 -14.43 51.46
C SER A 929 -50.62 -14.23 52.48
N PRO A 930 -50.78 -14.66 53.74
CA PRO A 930 -49.81 -14.39 54.82
C PRO A 930 -48.43 -15.02 54.59
N GLU A 931 -48.34 -16.06 53.76
CA GLU A 931 -47.09 -16.74 53.40
C GLU A 931 -46.16 -15.85 52.54
N GLU A 932 -46.70 -14.88 51.80
CA GLU A 932 -45.93 -13.96 50.95
C GLU A 932 -45.21 -12.85 51.73
N VAL A 933 -45.59 -12.62 52.99
CA VAL A 933 -45.02 -11.56 53.83
C VAL A 933 -43.55 -11.86 54.17
N LYS A 934 -43.23 -13.13 54.46
CA LYS A 934 -41.86 -13.62 54.74
C LYS A 934 -41.07 -12.75 55.76
N LEU A 935 -41.61 -12.56 56.97
CA LEU A 935 -40.99 -11.74 58.04
C LEU A 935 -39.61 -12.23 58.51
N THR A 936 -39.35 -13.54 58.53
CA THR A 936 -38.08 -14.11 59.00
C THR A 936 -36.88 -13.80 58.09
N PRO A 937 -36.94 -14.03 56.75
CA PRO A 937 -35.87 -13.58 55.85
C PRO A 937 -35.78 -12.05 55.78
N PHE A 938 -36.90 -11.33 55.85
CA PHE A 938 -36.92 -9.86 55.91
C PHE A 938 -36.06 -9.30 57.05
N GLY A 939 -36.17 -9.87 58.26
CA GLY A 939 -35.35 -9.45 59.38
C GLY A 939 -33.84 -9.67 59.22
N LYS A 940 -33.43 -10.65 58.39
CA LYS A 940 -32.01 -10.85 58.06
C LYS A 940 -31.54 -9.83 57.03
N ASP A 941 -32.36 -9.58 56.03
CA ASP A 941 -32.07 -8.65 54.95
C ASP A 941 -31.98 -7.20 55.44
N VAL A 942 -32.92 -6.76 56.30
CA VAL A 942 -32.86 -5.43 56.94
C VAL A 942 -31.54 -5.22 57.68
N LYS A 943 -31.09 -6.22 58.45
CA LYS A 943 -29.79 -6.15 59.14
C LYS A 943 -28.60 -6.12 58.18
N ARG A 944 -28.70 -6.84 57.05
CA ARG A 944 -27.67 -6.87 56.01
C ARG A 944 -27.53 -5.51 55.32
N PHE A 945 -28.65 -4.84 55.03
CA PHE A 945 -28.66 -3.52 54.40
C PHE A 945 -28.38 -2.36 55.37
N GLN A 946 -28.47 -2.58 56.68
CA GLN A 946 -28.05 -1.59 57.69
C GLN A 946 -26.52 -1.45 57.79
N ASN A 947 -25.77 -2.52 57.49
CA ASN A 947 -24.32 -2.53 57.59
C ASN A 947 -23.69 -2.47 56.18
N MET A 948 -23.73 -1.28 55.55
CA MET A 948 -23.15 -1.06 54.21
C MET A 948 -21.90 -0.17 54.21
N ASP A 949 -21.51 0.38 55.36
CA ASP A 949 -20.42 1.38 55.44
C ASP A 949 -19.04 0.85 55.03
N ASP A 950 -18.83 -0.48 55.11
CA ASP A 950 -17.58 -1.16 54.72
C ASP A 950 -17.69 -1.89 53.35
N ALA A 951 -18.75 -1.65 52.56
CA ALA A 951 -18.95 -2.35 51.29
C ALA A 951 -18.01 -1.82 50.20
N THR A 952 -17.19 -2.71 49.63
CA THR A 952 -16.44 -2.42 48.39
C THR A 952 -17.40 -2.31 47.19
N GLY A 953 -16.96 -1.73 46.08
CA GLY A 953 -17.81 -1.52 44.90
C GLY A 953 -18.56 -2.78 44.43
N VAL A 954 -17.85 -3.90 44.38
CA VAL A 954 -18.37 -5.23 43.99
C VAL A 954 -19.44 -5.70 44.97
N THR A 955 -19.18 -5.51 46.27
CA THR A 955 -20.12 -5.82 47.35
C THR A 955 -21.35 -4.92 47.26
N LEU A 956 -21.17 -3.63 46.93
CA LEU A 956 -22.28 -2.70 46.78
C LEU A 956 -23.21 -3.11 45.64
N VAL A 957 -22.66 -3.47 44.48
CA VAL A 957 -23.44 -4.01 43.35
C VAL A 957 -24.20 -5.26 43.78
N ALA A 958 -23.55 -6.19 44.48
CA ALA A 958 -24.22 -7.36 45.04
C ALA A 958 -25.39 -6.99 45.96
N ARG A 959 -25.22 -5.98 46.83
CA ARG A 959 -26.27 -5.48 47.72
C ARG A 959 -27.44 -4.84 46.97
N LEU A 960 -27.20 -4.17 45.85
CA LEU A 960 -28.28 -3.65 44.99
C LEU A 960 -29.14 -4.79 44.43
N HIS A 961 -28.52 -5.88 43.96
CA HIS A 961 -29.24 -7.07 43.50
C HIS A 961 -29.98 -7.78 44.65
N ASP A 962 -29.33 -7.97 45.80
CA ASP A 962 -29.96 -8.53 47.00
C ASP A 962 -31.21 -7.72 47.41
N PHE A 963 -31.12 -6.38 47.37
CA PHE A 963 -32.22 -5.50 47.75
C PHE A 963 -33.40 -5.59 46.78
N ALA A 964 -33.13 -5.55 45.47
CA ALA A 964 -34.18 -5.72 44.46
C ALA A 964 -34.85 -7.10 44.58
N ARG A 965 -34.07 -8.16 44.79
CA ARG A 965 -34.57 -9.52 45.06
C ARG A 965 -35.42 -9.57 46.32
N SER A 966 -34.97 -8.97 47.41
CA SER A 966 -35.71 -8.91 48.69
C SER A 966 -37.05 -8.19 48.53
N ARG A 967 -37.10 -7.05 47.83
CA ARG A 967 -38.36 -6.32 47.53
C ARG A 967 -39.31 -7.11 46.63
N HIS A 968 -38.77 -7.86 45.68
CA HIS A 968 -39.56 -8.70 44.78
C HIS A 968 -40.16 -9.91 45.50
N GLU A 969 -39.37 -10.60 46.33
CA GLU A 969 -39.76 -11.86 46.95
C GLU A 969 -40.53 -11.72 48.27
N GLN A 970 -40.41 -10.57 48.96
CA GLN A 970 -40.92 -10.38 50.32
C GLN A 970 -41.89 -9.20 50.40
N ARG A 971 -43.18 -9.50 50.62
CA ARG A 971 -44.21 -8.45 50.75
C ARG A 971 -44.08 -7.62 52.03
N ALA A 972 -43.23 -8.01 52.97
CA ALA A 972 -42.91 -7.24 54.17
C ALA A 972 -42.42 -5.80 53.87
N TRP A 973 -41.69 -5.57 52.78
CA TRP A 973 -41.27 -4.22 52.38
C TRP A 973 -42.47 -3.29 52.15
N LYS A 974 -43.43 -3.73 51.32
CA LYS A 974 -44.67 -3.00 51.06
C LYS A 974 -45.51 -2.80 52.32
N LEU A 975 -45.55 -3.81 53.19
CA LEU A 975 -46.28 -3.78 54.45
C LEU A 975 -45.77 -2.66 55.38
N TYR A 976 -44.46 -2.59 55.63
CA TYR A 976 -43.89 -1.57 56.52
C TYR A 976 -43.85 -0.18 55.89
N GLU A 977 -43.68 -0.08 54.57
CA GLU A 977 -43.85 1.18 53.82
C GLU A 977 -45.28 1.72 53.98
N ALA A 978 -46.29 0.86 53.77
CA ALA A 978 -47.70 1.20 53.93
C ALA A 978 -48.06 1.53 55.38
N LEU A 979 -47.53 0.78 56.36
CA LEU A 979 -47.74 1.05 57.78
C LEU A 979 -47.20 2.44 58.16
N ASN A 980 -45.99 2.78 57.70
CA ASN A 980 -45.40 4.08 57.96
C ASN A 980 -46.20 5.22 57.30
N SER A 981 -46.61 5.06 56.04
CA SER A 981 -47.47 6.03 55.35
C SER A 981 -48.82 6.18 56.05
N PHE A 982 -49.45 5.08 56.45
CA PHE A 982 -50.76 5.14 57.10
C PHE A 982 -50.71 5.86 58.44
N ILE A 983 -49.65 5.61 59.23
CA ILE A 983 -49.42 6.32 60.49
C ILE A 983 -49.12 7.80 60.24
N SER A 984 -48.33 8.15 59.23
CA SER A 984 -48.07 9.56 58.88
C SER A 984 -49.34 10.30 58.44
N ASP A 985 -50.17 9.69 57.60
CA ASP A 985 -51.43 10.29 57.12
C ASP A 985 -52.42 10.52 58.28
N LEU A 986 -52.45 9.63 59.28
CA LEU A 986 -53.23 9.81 60.50
C LEU A 986 -52.66 10.92 61.41
N GLN A 987 -51.33 11.05 61.49
CA GLN A 987 -50.65 12.09 62.27
C GLN A 987 -50.87 13.50 61.68
N ASP A 988 -50.90 13.64 60.35
CA ASP A 988 -51.10 14.93 59.68
C ASP A 988 -52.50 15.53 59.94
N GLN A 989 -53.50 14.70 60.21
CA GLN A 989 -54.87 15.11 60.57
C GLN A 989 -55.02 15.47 62.07
N GLU A 990 -54.13 14.96 62.92
CA GLU A 990 -54.18 15.17 64.37
C GLU A 990 -53.68 16.55 64.83
N HIS A 991 -53.13 17.36 63.92
CA HIS A 991 -52.65 18.73 64.20
C HIS A 991 -53.73 19.74 64.62
N SER A 992 -55.00 19.33 64.74
CA SER A 992 -56.03 20.14 65.39
C SER A 992 -56.10 19.99 66.93
N THR A 993 -55.51 18.94 67.51
CA THR A 993 -55.44 18.74 68.98
C THR A 993 -54.16 18.03 69.38
N GLY A 994 -53.09 18.79 69.64
CA GLY A 994 -51.75 18.24 69.91
C GLY A 994 -51.66 17.32 71.14
N ALA A 995 -51.26 16.06 70.91
CA ALA A 995 -50.42 15.25 71.79
C ALA A 995 -49.84 14.06 70.99
N ASP A 996 -48.51 13.89 71.08
CA ASP A 996 -47.64 12.97 70.33
C ASP A 996 -48.10 11.49 70.32
N LEU A 997 -48.67 11.06 69.19
CA LEU A 997 -49.23 9.72 68.97
C LEU A 997 -48.11 8.65 68.82
N ASP A 998 -46.91 9.07 68.41
CA ASP A 998 -45.69 8.24 68.31
C ASP A 998 -45.26 7.68 69.68
N HIS A 999 -45.56 8.42 70.76
CA HIS A 999 -45.29 8.00 72.13
C HIS A 999 -46.37 7.06 72.70
N ARG A 1000 -47.60 7.14 72.19
CA ARG A 1000 -48.74 6.31 72.60
C ARG A 1000 -48.73 4.91 71.99
N ILE A 1001 -48.27 4.77 70.75
CA ILE A 1001 -48.18 3.45 70.07
C ILE A 1001 -47.05 2.59 70.68
N LYS A 1002 -45.93 3.19 71.10
CA LYS A 1002 -44.78 2.47 71.71
C LYS A 1002 -45.04 1.92 73.14
N GLN A 1003 -46.18 2.17 73.77
CA GLN A 1003 -46.47 1.75 75.17
C GLN A 1003 -47.68 0.80 75.35
N LEU A 1004 -48.28 0.28 74.30
CA LEU A 1004 -49.54 -0.47 74.43
C LEU A 1004 -49.37 -1.99 74.60
N SER A 1005 -49.22 -2.38 75.87
CA SER A 1005 -49.97 -3.50 76.47
C SER A 1005 -50.38 -3.24 77.93
N GLU A 1006 -49.75 -2.28 78.63
CA GLU A 1006 -50.05 -1.99 80.04
C GLU A 1006 -50.97 -0.76 80.29
N TYR A 1007 -51.26 0.06 79.27
CA TYR A 1007 -52.07 1.28 79.46
C TYR A 1007 -53.56 0.99 79.72
N THR A 1008 -54.08 -0.12 79.18
CA THR A 1008 -55.48 -0.53 79.38
C THR A 1008 -55.74 -0.96 80.82
N GLU A 1009 -54.80 -1.66 81.47
CA GLU A 1009 -54.91 -2.02 82.90
C GLU A 1009 -54.77 -0.83 83.86
N TYR A 1010 -53.95 0.17 83.48
CA TYR A 1010 -53.75 1.39 84.27
C TYR A 1010 -54.97 2.31 84.21
N GLU A 1011 -55.58 2.53 83.04
CA GLU A 1011 -56.81 3.31 82.92
C GLU A 1011 -58.00 2.64 83.61
N GLN A 1012 -58.11 1.31 83.56
CA GLN A 1012 -59.18 0.59 84.26
C GLN A 1012 -59.07 0.72 85.79
N LYS A 1013 -57.86 0.59 86.36
CA LYS A 1013 -57.60 0.82 87.80
C LYS A 1013 -57.74 2.28 88.20
N ARG A 1014 -57.40 3.21 87.31
CA ARG A 1014 -57.58 4.65 87.55
C ARG A 1014 -59.06 5.02 87.57
N GLN A 1015 -59.87 4.45 86.68
CA GLN A 1015 -61.32 4.68 86.65
C GLN A 1015 -62.02 4.09 87.88
N GLU A 1016 -61.65 2.87 88.32
CA GLU A 1016 -62.17 2.28 89.57
C GLU A 1016 -61.82 3.12 90.82
N ILE A 1017 -60.62 3.71 90.88
CA ILE A 1017 -60.22 4.58 92.00
C ILE A 1017 -60.98 5.91 91.95
N THR A 1018 -61.20 6.46 90.75
CA THR A 1018 -61.89 7.74 90.55
C THR A 1018 -63.38 7.63 90.94
N ASP A 1019 -64.04 6.54 90.56
CA ASP A 1019 -65.45 6.26 90.89
C ASP A 1019 -65.66 6.02 92.41
N ILE A 1020 -64.66 5.50 93.13
CA ILE A 1020 -64.70 5.35 94.59
C ILE A 1020 -64.46 6.67 95.33
N THR A 1021 -63.77 7.64 94.71
CA THR A 1021 -63.54 8.98 95.29
C THR A 1021 -64.59 10.03 94.94
N GLU A 1022 -65.49 9.79 93.99
CA GLU A 1022 -66.62 10.70 93.71
C GLU A 1022 -67.89 10.38 94.51
N ASP A 1023 -67.94 9.24 95.21
CA ASP A 1023 -69.03 8.86 96.13
C ASP A 1023 -68.64 8.92 97.64
N LEU A 1024 -67.52 9.58 97.98
CA LEU A 1024 -67.07 9.94 99.35
C LEU A 1024 -66.83 11.45 99.46
#